data_AF-A0A516GXW9-F1
#
_entry.id   AF-A0A516GXW9-F1
#
_cell.length_a   1.000
_cell.length_b   1.000
_cell.length_c   1.000
_cell.angle_alpha   90.00
_cell.angle_beta   90.00
_cell.angle_gamma   90.00
#
_symmetry.space_group_name_H-M   'P 1'
#
loop_
_entity.id
_entity.type
_entity.pdbx_description
1 polymer ?
#
loop_
_entity_poly.entity_id
_entity_poly.type
_entity_poly.pdbx_seq_one_letter_code
_entity_poly.pdbx_strand_id
1 'polypeptide(L)'
;MTGARLEFFDTDDDLTAKAAAQWPAGCEILLDGSDAEKAITLAGLLQARHYTVAVTPALAAHGAGSIGKARSPHASDHVIVVAASGTAVTHALWAYRELSDLKVFAPRSDHFWDRRFFFVICPPKTGGHMLMNFLGRIGFKPHLPISGMLSDGRIYYANGIDQHAEFSLDPYHAPDYRMQALASTVCLFLVRDPRDVAVSLAHFLHAPPQQFHDNKNLPPLYSSWHPYFSTMPDQYERLLRVIEGGDGWPDLKHFLAPFEPWSSQPNTVMLRYEDLVGEAGGGTTERQQMAVWQFQLACHFPGTTASLCQKLYDTGSATYRAGRIGSHLEEFQQAHIDAYRKLAPSPFTADGYGRKATLLKPFRLALPSYAFAMRLTNAVRTRLALDVAGDVVCDIDGDIAVICQMAGDSSKRIEVASPSPIQAAHNSLPKAVEQITTFLEENGFLLYSQTKTARQETIVLSAPTAAVQYARPTPISRNDEYNIIGYGNAYLAIAASLGDIDITALGTGYFRKLIGSRLIVQADSLNTLLSELRIDLPVAHPEREAPKQLEVPKVIESDTFGFNLVSYNEKILAVALRAGDIDLRDLGVRQKLTRDSLLFSFSSLSEAREILRLRHQVDRLTAVMNHLVAATTDTLPPHANAPKLLIENYKGFNLVALGQEVFAVSTAAGPTNLTDQAERTALQASKRLFTAPNLSAAFSAVDRATTKL
;
A
#
# COMPACT_ATOMS: atom_id res chain seq x y z
N MET A 1 35.91 15.79 -15.77
CA MET A 1 34.84 16.74 -15.40
C MET A 1 34.57 16.56 -13.92
N THR A 2 34.38 17.64 -13.16
CA THR A 2 34.12 17.59 -11.71
C THR A 2 32.68 17.16 -11.37
N GLY A 3 31.79 17.17 -12.37
CA GLY A 3 30.36 16.87 -12.24
C GLY A 3 29.59 17.97 -11.53
N ALA A 4 28.26 17.89 -11.57
CA ALA A 4 27.37 18.73 -10.76
C ALA A 4 27.69 18.65 -9.26
N ARG A 5 27.40 19.73 -8.53
CA ARG A 5 27.67 19.89 -7.10
C ARG A 5 26.46 20.46 -6.38
N LEU A 6 26.05 19.80 -5.31
CA LEU A 6 25.02 20.30 -4.39
C LEU A 6 25.64 20.60 -3.03
N GLU A 7 25.43 21.82 -2.56
CA GLU A 7 25.82 22.26 -1.22
C GLU A 7 24.65 22.83 -0.46
N PHE A 8 24.77 22.77 0.86
CA PHE A 8 23.79 23.35 1.76
C PHE A 8 24.44 24.37 2.69
N PHE A 9 23.64 25.36 3.08
CA PHE A 9 24.01 26.39 4.05
C PHE A 9 22.97 26.51 5.16
N ASP A 10 23.42 26.81 6.37
CA ASP A 10 22.54 26.95 7.54
C ASP A 10 22.05 28.39 7.73
N THR A 11 22.88 29.38 7.38
CA THR A 11 22.57 30.82 7.50
C THR A 11 23.06 31.60 6.28
N ASP A 12 22.59 32.83 6.13
CA ASP A 12 23.05 33.72 5.05
C ASP A 12 24.54 34.09 5.23
N ASP A 13 25.04 34.15 6.47
CA ASP A 13 26.46 34.31 6.78
C ASP A 13 27.31 33.11 6.34
N ASP A 14 26.82 31.88 6.57
CA ASP A 14 27.49 30.66 6.10
C ASP A 14 27.53 30.63 4.56
N LEU A 15 26.44 31.00 3.90
CA LEU A 15 26.40 31.13 2.45
C LEU A 15 27.42 32.16 1.93
N THR A 16 27.48 33.35 2.52
CA THR A 16 28.43 34.38 2.09
C THR A 16 29.89 33.99 2.35
N ALA A 17 30.16 33.24 3.43
CA ALA A 17 31.48 32.68 3.70
C ALA A 17 31.87 31.62 2.64
N LYS A 18 30.96 30.70 2.31
CA LYS A 18 31.15 29.71 1.23
C LYS A 18 31.37 30.39 -0.12
N ALA A 19 30.58 31.42 -0.44
CA ALA A 19 30.71 32.21 -1.65
C ALA A 19 32.12 32.81 -1.79
N ALA A 20 32.59 33.48 -0.73
CA ALA A 20 33.90 34.12 -0.73
C ALA A 20 35.06 33.12 -0.84
N ALA A 21 34.90 31.91 -0.28
CA ALA A 21 35.94 30.87 -0.34
C ALA A 21 35.98 30.14 -1.68
N GLN A 22 34.84 30.01 -2.37
CA GLN A 22 34.70 29.08 -3.49
C GLN A 22 34.44 29.74 -4.85
N TRP A 23 33.97 30.98 -4.89
CA TRP A 23 33.52 31.61 -6.13
C TRP A 23 34.46 32.74 -6.56
N PRO A 24 34.88 32.78 -7.84
CA PRO A 24 35.66 33.88 -8.38
C PRO A 24 34.92 35.22 -8.22
N ALA A 25 35.67 36.28 -7.89
CA ALA A 25 35.11 37.64 -7.90
C ALA A 25 34.53 37.96 -9.29
N GLY A 26 33.37 38.65 -9.32
CA GLY A 26 32.70 39.01 -10.57
C GLY A 26 31.94 37.87 -11.26
N CYS A 27 31.89 36.66 -10.70
CA CYS A 27 31.03 35.62 -11.26
C CYS A 27 29.55 36.00 -11.16
N GLU A 28 28.77 35.53 -12.13
CA GLU A 28 27.31 35.69 -12.14
C GLU A 28 26.67 34.59 -11.28
N ILE A 29 25.79 35.01 -10.37
CA ILE A 29 25.01 34.17 -9.47
C ILE A 29 23.55 34.24 -9.88
N LEU A 30 22.92 33.08 -10.04
CA LEU A 30 21.50 32.96 -10.35
C LEU A 30 20.72 32.63 -9.08
N LEU A 31 19.80 33.50 -8.69
CA LEU A 31 18.86 33.23 -7.61
C LEU A 31 17.61 32.54 -8.16
N ASP A 32 17.14 31.48 -7.49
CA ASP A 32 15.91 30.77 -7.82
C ASP A 32 15.10 30.44 -6.56
N GLY A 33 13.83 30.15 -6.71
CA GLY A 33 12.93 29.75 -5.63
C GLY A 33 11.67 30.61 -5.59
N SER A 34 11.08 30.73 -4.41
CA SER A 34 9.76 31.34 -4.23
C SER A 34 9.73 32.44 -3.16
N ASP A 35 10.86 32.73 -2.51
CA ASP A 35 10.96 33.72 -1.44
C ASP A 35 11.63 35.01 -1.95
N ALA A 36 10.82 35.91 -2.50
CA ALA A 36 11.31 37.14 -3.14
C ALA A 36 11.92 38.12 -2.14
N GLU A 37 11.41 38.21 -0.91
CA GLU A 37 11.95 39.10 0.13
C GLU A 37 13.36 38.66 0.54
N LYS A 38 13.53 37.35 0.77
CA LYS A 38 14.85 36.78 1.05
C LYS A 38 15.78 36.93 -0.15
N ALA A 39 15.28 36.74 -1.37
CA ALA A 39 16.06 36.94 -2.59
C ALA A 39 16.61 38.38 -2.69
N ILE A 40 15.77 39.40 -2.44
CA ILE A 40 16.17 40.81 -2.48
C ILE A 40 17.27 41.09 -1.46
N THR A 41 17.09 40.61 -0.23
CA THR A 41 18.08 40.78 0.84
C THR A 41 19.42 40.13 0.48
N LEU A 42 19.37 38.88 0.02
CA LEU A 42 20.57 38.13 -0.36
C LEU A 42 21.27 38.75 -1.58
N ALA A 43 20.52 39.24 -2.56
CA ALA A 43 21.08 39.91 -3.72
C ALA A 43 21.89 41.15 -3.32
N GLY A 44 21.39 41.96 -2.37
CA GLY A 44 22.13 43.10 -1.85
C GLY A 44 23.46 42.70 -1.20
N LEU A 45 23.47 41.61 -0.41
CA LEU A 45 24.69 41.08 0.21
C LEU A 45 25.72 40.58 -0.82
N LEU A 46 25.26 39.91 -1.87
CA LEU A 46 26.11 39.40 -2.95
C LEU A 46 26.66 40.54 -3.82
N GLN A 47 25.83 41.52 -4.17
CA GLN A 47 26.26 42.69 -4.95
C GLN A 47 27.28 43.53 -4.19
N ALA A 48 27.15 43.68 -2.87
CA ALA A 48 28.14 44.33 -2.02
C ALA A 48 29.52 43.65 -2.04
N ARG A 49 29.57 42.37 -2.46
CA ARG A 49 30.82 41.60 -2.66
C ARG A 49 31.23 41.50 -4.13
N HIS A 50 30.68 42.36 -4.99
CA HIS A 50 30.99 42.45 -6.42
C HIS A 50 30.58 41.21 -7.24
N TYR A 51 29.55 40.48 -6.83
CA TYR A 51 28.92 39.46 -7.68
C TYR A 51 27.84 40.09 -8.56
N THR A 52 27.71 39.59 -9.79
CA THR A 52 26.56 39.94 -10.65
C THR A 52 25.42 39.01 -10.28
N VAL A 53 24.22 39.55 -10.03
CA VAL A 53 23.07 38.74 -9.63
C VAL A 53 21.99 38.76 -10.72
N ALA A 54 21.57 37.57 -11.13
CA ALA A 54 20.42 37.34 -11.99
C ALA A 54 19.35 36.55 -11.22
N VAL A 55 18.13 36.50 -11.75
CA VAL A 55 17.02 35.72 -11.17
C VAL A 55 16.43 34.78 -12.21
N THR A 56 15.84 33.68 -11.78
CA THR A 56 15.06 32.83 -12.68
C THR A 56 13.70 33.48 -13.03
N PRO A 57 13.04 33.08 -14.13
CA PRO A 57 11.69 33.52 -14.43
C PRO A 57 10.69 33.16 -13.32
N ALA A 58 10.89 32.03 -12.64
CA ALA A 58 10.05 31.61 -11.52
C ALA A 58 10.15 32.60 -10.35
N LEU A 59 11.36 32.93 -9.92
CA LEU A 59 11.58 33.88 -8.84
C LEU A 59 11.16 35.32 -9.21
N ALA A 60 11.38 35.71 -10.48
CA ALA A 60 10.90 37.00 -11.00
C ALA A 60 9.37 37.11 -10.92
N ALA A 61 8.64 36.04 -11.24
CA ALA A 61 7.18 35.98 -11.13
C ALA A 61 6.69 36.11 -9.68
N HIS A 62 7.53 35.78 -8.69
CA HIS A 62 7.27 36.00 -7.27
C HIS A 62 7.60 37.42 -6.77
N GLY A 63 7.93 38.36 -7.66
CA GLY A 63 8.16 39.77 -7.31
C GLY A 63 9.64 40.17 -7.20
N ALA A 64 10.57 39.25 -7.52
CA ALA A 64 12.01 39.52 -7.47
C ALA A 64 12.58 40.13 -8.78
N GLY A 65 11.73 40.56 -9.71
CA GLY A 65 12.15 41.08 -11.02
C GLY A 65 13.01 42.35 -10.96
N SER A 66 13.02 43.06 -9.82
CA SER A 66 13.86 44.23 -9.60
C SER A 66 15.33 43.93 -9.32
N ILE A 67 15.67 42.68 -8.97
CA ILE A 67 17.03 42.28 -8.57
C ILE A 67 18.00 42.28 -9.76
N GLY A 68 17.52 41.86 -10.92
CA GLY A 68 18.36 41.66 -12.11
C GLY A 68 17.60 41.05 -13.28
N LYS A 69 18.33 40.73 -14.36
CA LYS A 69 17.73 40.15 -15.57
C LYS A 69 17.20 38.74 -15.28
N ALA A 70 15.95 38.49 -15.64
CA ALA A 70 15.38 37.14 -15.59
C ALA A 70 15.98 36.26 -16.71
N ARG A 71 16.55 35.10 -16.36
CA ARG A 71 17.03 34.11 -17.34
C ARG A 71 17.00 32.68 -16.82
N SER A 72 16.99 31.72 -17.75
CA SER A 72 17.07 30.29 -17.42
C SER A 72 18.48 29.89 -16.95
N PRO A 73 18.60 28.84 -16.11
CA PRO A 73 19.88 28.28 -15.68
C PRO A 73 20.63 27.59 -16.83
N HIS A 74 21.95 27.69 -16.80
CA HIS A 74 22.91 27.02 -17.67
C HIS A 74 23.87 26.15 -16.86
N ALA A 75 24.50 25.17 -17.51
CA ALA A 75 25.35 24.18 -16.85
C ALA A 75 26.56 24.76 -16.09
N SER A 76 27.00 25.97 -16.40
CA SER A 76 28.12 26.65 -15.73
C SER A 76 27.71 27.59 -14.59
N ASP A 77 26.41 27.74 -14.34
CA ASP A 77 25.91 28.71 -13.37
C ASP A 77 26.19 28.28 -11.93
N HIS A 78 26.37 29.29 -11.07
CA HIS A 78 26.26 29.13 -9.62
C HIS A 78 24.85 29.54 -9.23
N VAL A 79 24.07 28.58 -8.74
CA VAL A 79 22.68 28.77 -8.43
C VAL A 79 22.48 28.76 -6.93
N ILE A 80 21.74 29.74 -6.40
CA ILE A 80 21.33 29.78 -5.01
C ILE A 80 19.81 29.66 -4.95
N VAL A 81 19.34 28.64 -4.24
CA VAL A 81 17.92 28.44 -3.95
C VAL A 81 17.54 29.28 -2.73
N VAL A 82 16.49 30.08 -2.85
CA VAL A 82 15.87 30.90 -1.81
C VAL A 82 14.40 30.51 -1.66
N ALA A 83 14.11 29.78 -0.59
CA ALA A 83 12.80 29.21 -0.33
C ALA A 83 12.53 29.10 1.19
N ALA A 84 11.27 29.27 1.57
CA ALA A 84 10.84 29.35 2.97
C ALA A 84 10.55 27.99 3.64
N SER A 85 10.45 26.91 2.86
CA SER A 85 10.10 25.57 3.36
C SER A 85 10.85 24.46 2.66
N GLY A 86 10.96 23.28 3.29
CA GLY A 86 11.59 22.11 2.67
C GLY A 86 10.95 21.73 1.34
N THR A 87 9.62 21.76 1.24
CA THR A 87 8.90 21.48 -0.01
C THR A 87 9.24 22.46 -1.11
N ALA A 88 9.32 23.76 -0.80
CA ALA A 88 9.70 24.78 -1.78
C ALA A 88 11.17 24.63 -2.23
N VAL A 89 12.07 24.28 -1.30
CA VAL A 89 13.46 23.92 -1.64
C VAL A 89 13.49 22.71 -2.58
N THR A 90 12.74 21.64 -2.28
CA THR A 90 12.72 20.45 -3.13
C THR A 90 12.19 20.77 -4.53
N HIS A 91 11.13 21.57 -4.64
CA HIS A 91 10.57 21.96 -5.93
C HIS A 91 11.58 22.75 -6.78
N ALA A 92 12.28 23.72 -6.18
CA ALA A 92 13.33 24.48 -6.85
C ALA A 92 14.50 23.58 -7.29
N LEU A 93 14.99 22.72 -6.38
CA LEU A 93 16.06 21.76 -6.68
C LEU A 93 15.68 20.82 -7.84
N TRP A 94 14.44 20.30 -7.85
CA TRP A 94 13.98 19.36 -8.87
C TRP A 94 13.87 19.98 -10.28
N ALA A 95 13.85 21.31 -10.39
CA ALA A 95 13.90 22.00 -11.68
C ALA A 95 15.23 21.77 -12.41
N TYR A 96 16.31 21.41 -11.70
CA TYR A 96 17.65 21.22 -12.29
C TYR A 96 18.00 19.76 -12.61
N ARG A 97 17.05 18.84 -12.50
CA ARG A 97 17.28 17.39 -12.62
C ARG A 97 17.82 16.91 -13.98
N GLU A 98 17.77 17.76 -15.00
CA GLU A 98 18.26 17.48 -16.35
C GLU A 98 19.59 18.21 -16.67
N LEU A 99 20.17 18.93 -15.70
CA LEU A 99 21.42 19.69 -15.85
C LEU A 99 22.58 18.95 -15.16
N SER A 100 23.69 18.71 -15.88
CA SER A 100 24.74 17.77 -15.43
C SER A 100 26.02 18.38 -14.83
N ASP A 101 26.22 19.71 -14.89
CA ASP A 101 27.45 20.37 -14.42
C ASP A 101 27.20 21.59 -13.51
N LEU A 102 25.98 21.74 -13.01
CA LEU A 102 25.54 22.87 -12.22
C LEU A 102 26.15 22.86 -10.80
N LYS A 103 26.41 24.05 -10.23
CA LYS A 103 26.72 24.21 -8.80
C LYS A 103 25.53 24.85 -8.10
N VAL A 104 24.87 24.08 -7.25
CA VAL A 104 23.66 24.52 -6.54
C VAL A 104 23.93 24.64 -5.06
N PHE A 105 23.52 25.76 -4.47
CA PHE A 105 23.55 26.03 -3.05
C PHE A 105 22.11 26.18 -2.56
N ALA A 106 21.72 25.42 -1.55
CA ALA A 106 20.36 25.45 -1.01
C ALA A 106 20.35 25.56 0.52
N PRO A 107 19.33 26.17 1.13
CA PRO A 107 19.25 26.24 2.58
C PRO A 107 18.99 24.85 3.16
N ARG A 108 19.57 24.56 4.32
CA ARG A 108 19.35 23.30 5.02
C ARG A 108 17.96 23.28 5.68
N SER A 109 17.00 22.64 5.03
CA SER A 109 15.62 22.50 5.51
C SER A 109 15.39 21.25 6.38
N ASP A 110 14.14 21.03 6.77
CA ASP A 110 13.61 19.77 7.35
C ASP A 110 13.67 18.59 6.37
N HIS A 111 13.73 18.86 5.06
CA HIS A 111 13.92 17.82 4.03
C HIS A 111 15.38 17.39 3.83
N PHE A 112 16.32 18.01 4.54
CA PHE A 112 17.73 17.64 4.44
C PHE A 112 17.94 16.16 4.85
N TRP A 113 18.85 15.46 4.18
CA TRP A 113 18.91 13.99 4.21
C TRP A 113 19.06 13.36 5.60
N ASP A 114 19.72 14.03 6.55
CA ASP A 114 19.86 13.51 7.92
C ASP A 114 18.71 13.91 8.88
N ARG A 115 17.74 14.70 8.38
CA ARG A 115 16.55 15.18 9.10
C ARG A 115 15.25 14.54 8.63
N ARG A 116 15.33 13.51 7.79
CA ARG A 116 14.17 12.69 7.40
C ARG A 116 14.56 11.25 7.11
N PHE A 117 13.56 10.37 7.06
CA PHE A 117 13.72 8.98 6.66
C PHE A 117 13.44 8.79 5.16
N PHE A 118 13.93 7.70 4.58
CA PHE A 118 13.73 7.38 3.17
C PHE A 118 13.24 5.94 3.02
N PHE A 119 12.44 5.69 1.99
CA PHE A 119 12.11 4.34 1.57
C PHE A 119 12.94 3.95 0.36
N VAL A 120 13.50 2.75 0.39
CA VAL A 120 14.16 2.15 -0.78
C VAL A 120 13.36 0.94 -1.19
N ILE A 121 12.78 1.03 -2.39
CA ILE A 121 11.96 0.01 -3.01
C ILE A 121 12.81 -0.65 -4.09
N CYS A 122 13.11 -1.94 -3.92
CA CYS A 122 13.90 -2.68 -4.89
C CYS A 122 13.27 -4.07 -5.07
N PRO A 123 12.70 -4.40 -6.24
CA PRO A 123 12.38 -5.77 -6.55
C PRO A 123 13.62 -6.66 -6.36
N PRO A 124 13.45 -7.92 -5.94
CA PRO A 124 14.59 -8.80 -5.76
C PRO A 124 15.46 -8.83 -7.03
N LYS A 125 16.78 -8.72 -6.82
CA LYS A 125 17.81 -8.81 -7.88
C LYS A 125 17.87 -7.64 -8.87
N THR A 126 17.21 -6.51 -8.60
CA THR A 126 17.39 -5.27 -9.38
C THR A 126 18.65 -4.47 -9.01
N GLY A 127 19.47 -4.97 -8.09
CA GLY A 127 20.69 -4.28 -7.62
C GLY A 127 20.55 -3.62 -6.25
N GLY A 128 19.56 -4.03 -5.44
CA GLY A 128 19.33 -3.47 -4.10
C GLY A 128 20.57 -3.46 -3.20
N HIS A 129 21.43 -4.49 -3.23
CA HIS A 129 22.67 -4.50 -2.43
C HIS A 129 23.68 -3.42 -2.86
N MET A 130 23.80 -3.13 -4.15
CA MET A 130 24.66 -2.05 -4.64
C MET A 130 24.19 -0.71 -4.07
N LEU A 131 22.88 -0.44 -4.19
CA LEU A 131 22.28 0.78 -3.67
C LEU A 131 22.40 0.88 -2.15
N MET A 132 22.15 -0.20 -1.41
CA MET A 132 22.28 -0.20 0.05
C MET A 132 23.71 0.03 0.52
N ASN A 133 24.70 -0.61 -0.13
CA ASN A 133 26.12 -0.38 0.18
C ASN A 133 26.52 1.07 -0.12
N PHE A 134 26.09 1.61 -1.26
CA PHE A 134 26.31 3.01 -1.59
C PHE A 134 25.74 3.95 -0.53
N LEU A 135 24.48 3.75 -0.15
CA LEU A 135 23.80 4.57 0.85
C LEU A 135 24.49 4.48 2.22
N GLY A 136 24.90 3.27 2.64
CA GLY A 136 25.68 3.08 3.86
C GLY A 136 27.02 3.82 3.84
N ARG A 137 27.75 3.77 2.71
CA ARG A 137 29.06 4.43 2.52
C ARG A 137 28.97 5.96 2.56
N ILE A 138 27.83 6.52 2.18
CA ILE A 138 27.61 7.98 2.22
C ILE A 138 26.94 8.44 3.52
N GLY A 139 26.76 7.53 4.49
CA GLY A 139 26.39 7.87 5.86
C GLY A 139 24.94 7.59 6.25
N PHE A 140 24.11 7.06 5.35
CA PHE A 140 22.78 6.62 5.74
C PHE A 140 22.85 5.39 6.65
N LYS A 141 21.97 5.34 7.65
CA LYS A 141 21.88 4.21 8.57
C LYS A 141 20.81 3.23 8.07
N PRO A 142 21.18 2.01 7.62
CA PRO A 142 20.17 1.02 7.23
C PRO A 142 19.38 0.59 8.46
N HIS A 143 18.05 0.46 8.32
CA HIS A 143 17.20 -0.08 9.37
C HIS A 143 16.41 -1.31 8.86
N LEU A 144 16.61 -2.43 9.54
CA LEU A 144 15.76 -3.62 9.47
C LEU A 144 15.26 -3.95 10.89
N PRO A 145 14.00 -4.39 11.11
CA PRO A 145 12.78 -4.27 10.29
C PRO A 145 11.93 -3.03 10.69
N ILE A 146 10.92 -2.68 9.87
CA ILE A 146 9.97 -1.54 10.04
C ILE A 146 8.99 -1.75 11.22
N SER A 147 9.35 -2.56 12.21
CA SER A 147 8.52 -2.84 13.39
C SER A 147 8.53 -1.71 14.43
N GLY A 148 9.31 -0.64 14.22
CA GLY A 148 9.44 0.50 15.14
C GLY A 148 8.98 1.84 14.55
N MET A 149 9.02 2.89 15.39
CA MET A 149 8.82 4.28 14.93
C MET A 149 9.84 4.65 13.87
N LEU A 150 9.38 5.42 12.87
CA LEU A 150 10.25 5.98 11.85
C LEU A 150 11.17 7.03 12.48
N SER A 151 12.43 7.06 12.06
CA SER A 151 13.42 7.98 12.61
C SER A 151 14.31 8.57 11.52
N ASP A 152 14.66 9.84 11.68
CA ASP A 152 15.43 10.61 10.71
C ASP A 152 16.83 10.04 10.42
N GLY A 153 17.32 10.30 9.21
CA GLY A 153 18.62 9.82 8.73
C GLY A 153 18.69 8.31 8.51
N ARG A 154 17.55 7.61 8.53
CA ARG A 154 17.46 6.16 8.29
C ARG A 154 16.82 5.81 6.96
N ILE A 155 17.21 4.66 6.44
CA ILE A 155 16.61 4.04 5.26
C ILE A 155 15.80 2.83 5.70
N TYR A 156 14.56 2.78 5.20
CA TYR A 156 13.65 1.65 5.36
C TYR A 156 13.57 0.91 4.03
N TYR A 157 14.00 -0.35 4.05
CA TYR A 157 14.14 -1.17 2.86
C TYR A 157 12.88 -2.03 2.68
N ALA A 158 12.26 -1.94 1.51
CA ALA A 158 11.17 -2.81 1.06
C ALA A 158 11.72 -3.71 -0.05
N ASN A 159 12.07 -4.95 0.32
CA ASN A 159 12.82 -5.86 -0.58
C ASN A 159 12.17 -7.22 -0.82
N GLY A 160 11.20 -7.60 0.01
CA GLY A 160 10.50 -8.87 -0.08
C GLY A 160 9.14 -8.69 -0.71
N ILE A 161 8.65 -9.70 -1.44
CA ILE A 161 7.24 -9.78 -1.84
C ILE A 161 6.34 -9.67 -0.60
N ASP A 162 6.75 -10.30 0.51
CA ASP A 162 6.03 -10.26 1.79
C ASP A 162 6.11 -8.89 2.49
N GLN A 163 7.26 -8.20 2.40
CA GLN A 163 7.38 -6.82 2.89
C GLN A 163 6.61 -5.83 2.00
N HIS A 164 6.50 -6.14 0.71
CA HIS A 164 5.65 -5.41 -0.22
C HIS A 164 4.16 -5.65 0.02
N ALA A 165 3.76 -6.80 0.56
CA ALA A 165 2.40 -7.00 1.03
C ALA A 165 2.10 -6.08 2.24
N GLU A 166 3.06 -5.87 3.14
CA GLU A 166 2.95 -4.89 4.24
C GLU A 166 2.93 -3.42 3.77
N PHE A 167 3.51 -3.14 2.60
CA PHE A 167 3.48 -1.84 1.92
C PHE A 167 2.50 -1.78 0.76
N SER A 168 1.69 -2.82 0.58
CA SER A 168 0.75 -2.88 -0.52
C SER A 168 -0.16 -1.68 -0.35
N LEU A 169 -0.37 -0.94 -1.45
CA LEU A 169 -1.28 0.20 -1.51
C LEU A 169 -2.74 -0.20 -1.22
N ASP A 170 -2.96 -1.45 -0.79
CA ASP A 170 -4.16 -1.90 -0.10
C ASP A 170 -4.36 -1.03 1.17
N PRO A 171 -5.27 -0.03 1.10
CA PRO A 171 -5.50 0.92 2.18
C PRO A 171 -6.03 0.25 3.45
N TYR A 172 -6.44 -1.03 3.36
CA TYR A 172 -7.08 -1.76 4.45
C TYR A 172 -6.09 -2.41 5.42
N HIS A 173 -4.80 -2.52 5.08
CA HIS A 173 -3.84 -3.30 5.89
C HIS A 173 -2.60 -2.53 6.38
N ALA A 174 -2.26 -1.37 5.82
CA ALA A 174 -1.16 -0.55 6.34
C ALA A 174 -1.66 0.42 7.43
N PRO A 175 -1.04 0.47 8.63
CA PRO A 175 -1.39 1.46 9.66
C PRO A 175 -1.31 2.89 9.11
N ASP A 176 -2.31 3.72 9.41
CA ASP A 176 -2.47 5.09 8.90
C ASP A 176 -1.19 5.95 8.92
N TYR A 177 -0.38 5.82 9.97
CA TYR A 177 0.85 6.58 10.12
C TYR A 177 1.93 6.19 9.09
N ARG A 178 1.97 4.93 8.62
CA ARG A 178 2.93 4.47 7.61
C ARG A 178 2.60 5.02 6.23
N MET A 179 1.32 5.05 5.87
CA MET A 179 0.86 5.64 4.60
C MET A 179 1.08 7.15 4.56
N GLN A 180 0.84 7.85 5.66
CA GLN A 180 1.18 9.28 5.78
C GLN A 180 2.69 9.50 5.66
N ALA A 181 3.49 8.71 6.35
CA ALA A 181 4.95 8.78 6.29
C ALA A 181 5.51 8.48 4.89
N LEU A 182 4.94 7.50 4.18
CA LEU A 182 5.28 7.21 2.78
C LEU A 182 4.96 8.41 1.90
N ALA A 183 3.78 9.02 2.04
CA ALA A 183 3.38 10.17 1.22
C ALA A 183 4.20 11.45 1.52
N SER A 184 4.76 11.56 2.73
CA SER A 184 5.51 12.73 3.20
C SER A 184 7.02 12.62 3.04
N THR A 185 7.54 11.57 2.40
CA THR A 185 8.98 11.44 2.16
C THR A 185 9.33 10.97 0.75
N VAL A 186 10.62 10.98 0.41
CA VAL A 186 11.13 10.48 -0.87
C VAL A 186 11.20 8.95 -0.83
N CYS A 187 10.64 8.34 -1.87
CA CYS A 187 10.78 6.92 -2.16
C CYS A 187 11.79 6.72 -3.29
N LEU A 188 12.82 5.91 -3.07
CA LEU A 188 13.80 5.54 -4.09
C LEU A 188 13.41 4.19 -4.68
N PHE A 189 12.98 4.16 -5.94
CA PHE A 189 12.54 2.93 -6.59
C PHE A 189 13.57 2.48 -7.63
N LEU A 190 14.33 1.42 -7.29
CA LEU A 190 15.35 0.86 -8.16
C LEU A 190 14.77 -0.21 -9.09
N VAL A 191 14.85 0.05 -10.39
CA VAL A 191 14.46 -0.89 -11.44
C VAL A 191 15.67 -1.38 -12.23
N ARG A 192 15.52 -2.53 -12.90
CA ARG A 192 16.55 -3.16 -13.74
C ARG A 192 15.89 -3.97 -14.84
N ASP A 193 16.50 -4.04 -16.03
CA ASP A 193 16.05 -4.86 -17.17
C ASP A 193 15.52 -6.23 -16.67
N PRO A 194 14.25 -6.59 -16.91
CA PRO A 194 13.69 -7.80 -16.30
C PRO A 194 14.41 -9.05 -16.78
N ARG A 195 15.03 -9.00 -17.96
CA ARG A 195 15.83 -10.11 -18.51
C ARG A 195 17.09 -10.31 -17.68
N ASP A 196 17.77 -9.23 -17.30
CA ASP A 196 18.92 -9.30 -16.39
C ASP A 196 18.49 -9.65 -14.95
N VAL A 197 17.28 -9.24 -14.53
CA VAL A 197 16.69 -9.70 -13.27
C VAL A 197 16.49 -11.21 -13.30
N ALA A 198 15.92 -11.77 -14.37
CA ALA A 198 15.69 -13.20 -14.52
C ALA A 198 17.00 -13.99 -14.44
N VAL A 199 18.03 -13.55 -15.16
CA VAL A 199 19.37 -14.14 -15.06
C VAL A 199 19.89 -14.07 -13.63
N SER A 200 19.86 -12.89 -13.01
CA SER A 200 20.38 -12.71 -11.66
C SER A 200 19.61 -13.54 -10.62
N LEU A 201 18.32 -13.75 -10.82
CA LEU A 201 17.43 -14.52 -9.95
C LEU A 201 17.65 -16.02 -10.09
N ALA A 202 17.78 -16.54 -11.31
CA ALA A 202 18.12 -17.95 -11.55
C ALA A 202 19.44 -18.34 -10.90
N HIS A 203 20.49 -17.50 -11.04
CA HIS A 203 21.77 -17.71 -10.35
C HIS A 203 21.65 -17.62 -8.84
N PHE A 204 20.89 -16.65 -8.33
CA PHE A 204 20.68 -16.48 -6.89
C PHE A 204 19.97 -17.66 -6.25
N LEU A 205 18.92 -18.18 -6.89
CA LEU A 205 18.15 -19.32 -6.38
C LEU A 205 18.92 -20.64 -6.48
N HIS A 206 19.94 -20.73 -7.33
CA HIS A 206 20.82 -21.90 -7.41
C HIS A 206 22.10 -21.78 -6.58
N ALA A 207 22.49 -20.56 -6.18
CA ALA A 207 23.72 -20.31 -5.44
C ALA A 207 23.83 -21.22 -4.20
N PRO A 208 25.00 -21.77 -3.87
CA PRO A 208 25.17 -22.60 -2.69
C PRO A 208 25.01 -21.77 -1.40
N PRO A 209 24.38 -22.32 -0.33
CA PRO A 209 24.11 -21.58 0.90
C PRO A 209 25.36 -20.94 1.52
N GLN A 210 26.53 -21.56 1.36
CA GLN A 210 27.81 -21.07 1.90
C GLN A 210 28.23 -19.71 1.34
N GLN A 211 27.61 -19.22 0.26
CA GLN A 211 27.83 -17.86 -0.24
C GLN A 211 27.16 -16.78 0.63
N PHE A 212 26.29 -17.17 1.56
CA PHE A 212 25.71 -16.28 2.55
C PHE A 212 26.54 -16.32 3.83
N HIS A 213 27.06 -15.16 4.25
CA HIS A 213 27.88 -15.04 5.46
C HIS A 213 27.16 -15.47 6.74
N ASP A 214 25.82 -15.54 6.72
CA ASP A 214 24.99 -16.02 7.82
C ASP A 214 24.05 -17.15 7.34
N ASN A 215 24.55 -18.38 7.38
CA ASN A 215 23.76 -19.58 7.07
C ASN A 215 22.54 -19.79 7.98
N LYS A 216 22.41 -19.03 9.08
CA LYS A 216 21.27 -19.14 10.00
C LYS A 216 20.09 -18.24 9.60
N ASN A 217 20.32 -17.22 8.78
CA ASN A 217 19.32 -16.24 8.38
C ASN A 217 19.29 -16.05 6.85
N LEU A 218 19.06 -17.14 6.13
CA LEU A 218 18.88 -17.08 4.68
C LEU A 218 17.64 -16.25 4.31
N PRO A 219 17.71 -15.42 3.23
CA PRO A 219 16.56 -14.62 2.81
C PRO A 219 15.32 -15.49 2.56
N PRO A 220 14.10 -15.09 2.97
CA PRO A 220 12.89 -15.92 2.81
C PRO A 220 12.66 -16.40 1.37
N LEU A 221 12.90 -15.53 0.39
CA LEU A 221 12.84 -15.88 -1.03
C LEU A 221 13.81 -17.00 -1.41
N TYR A 222 15.03 -16.97 -0.88
CA TYR A 222 16.03 -18.02 -1.12
C TYR A 222 15.64 -19.31 -0.40
N SER A 223 15.34 -19.25 0.90
CA SER A 223 15.01 -20.42 1.72
C SER A 223 13.81 -21.20 1.18
N SER A 224 12.82 -20.49 0.63
CA SER A 224 11.59 -21.09 0.10
C SER A 224 11.79 -21.79 -1.25
N TRP A 225 12.70 -21.27 -2.09
CA TRP A 225 12.77 -21.67 -3.50
C TRP A 225 14.09 -22.32 -3.91
N HIS A 226 15.16 -22.17 -3.13
CA HIS A 226 16.44 -22.84 -3.40
C HIS A 226 16.31 -24.37 -3.51
N PRO A 227 15.57 -25.08 -2.61
CA PRO A 227 15.40 -26.53 -2.75
C PRO A 227 14.79 -26.94 -4.09
N TYR A 228 13.88 -26.13 -4.64
CA TYR A 228 13.23 -26.39 -5.91
C TYR A 228 14.13 -26.07 -7.13
N PHE A 229 14.78 -24.89 -7.13
CA PHE A 229 15.65 -24.50 -8.23
C PHE A 229 16.97 -25.30 -8.28
N SER A 230 17.40 -25.85 -7.14
CA SER A 230 18.58 -26.72 -7.06
C SER A 230 18.37 -28.11 -7.66
N THR A 231 17.14 -28.61 -7.76
CA THR A 231 16.86 -29.89 -8.44
C THR A 231 16.84 -29.80 -9.96
N MET A 232 16.82 -28.58 -10.52
CA MET A 232 16.83 -28.39 -11.97
C MET A 232 18.20 -28.73 -12.56
N PRO A 233 18.24 -29.43 -13.71
CA PRO A 233 19.45 -30.04 -14.24
C PRO A 233 20.51 -29.01 -14.63
N ASP A 234 20.09 -27.86 -15.17
CA ASP A 234 20.99 -26.85 -15.68
C ASP A 234 20.42 -25.43 -15.56
N GLN A 235 21.21 -24.46 -16.04
CA GLN A 235 20.85 -23.05 -16.03
C GLN A 235 19.74 -22.71 -17.04
N TYR A 236 19.62 -23.48 -18.13
CA TYR A 236 18.60 -23.26 -19.14
C TYR A 236 17.21 -23.51 -18.55
N GLU A 237 17.00 -24.64 -17.90
CA GLU A 237 15.72 -24.96 -17.25
C GLU A 237 15.37 -23.97 -16.13
N ARG A 238 16.36 -23.51 -15.37
CA ARG A 238 16.14 -22.49 -14.32
C ARG A 238 15.69 -21.16 -14.89
N LEU A 239 16.29 -20.71 -15.99
CA LEU A 239 15.92 -19.47 -16.66
C LEU A 239 14.50 -19.55 -17.23
N LEU A 240 14.17 -20.63 -17.94
CA LEU A 240 12.80 -20.87 -18.39
C LEU A 240 11.83 -20.82 -17.22
N ARG A 241 12.14 -21.50 -16.10
CA ARG A 241 11.26 -21.50 -14.93
C ARG A 241 11.07 -20.13 -14.31
N VAL A 242 12.13 -19.32 -14.21
CA VAL A 242 12.02 -17.93 -13.71
C VAL A 242 11.13 -17.09 -14.63
N ILE A 243 11.23 -17.27 -15.94
CA ILE A 243 10.48 -16.50 -16.94
C ILE A 243 9.00 -16.93 -16.98
N GLU A 244 8.73 -18.22 -17.11
CA GLU A 244 7.40 -18.78 -17.37
C GLU A 244 6.59 -19.10 -16.11
N GLY A 245 7.24 -19.19 -14.93
CA GLY A 245 6.56 -19.65 -13.72
C GLY A 245 6.34 -21.17 -13.68
N GLY A 246 5.67 -21.65 -12.62
CA GLY A 246 5.25 -23.05 -12.47
C GLY A 246 5.58 -23.63 -11.09
N ASP A 247 4.88 -24.71 -10.70
CA ASP A 247 5.01 -25.37 -9.38
C ASP A 247 4.92 -24.40 -8.18
N GLY A 248 4.04 -23.40 -8.30
CA GLY A 248 3.84 -22.34 -7.30
C GLY A 248 4.77 -21.14 -7.42
N TRP A 249 5.82 -21.21 -8.25
CA TRP A 249 6.64 -20.05 -8.58
C TRP A 249 5.90 -19.14 -9.58
N PRO A 250 5.76 -17.83 -9.32
CA PRO A 250 5.12 -16.91 -10.27
C PRO A 250 5.98 -16.72 -11.51
N ASP A 251 5.36 -16.48 -12.67
CA ASP A 251 6.10 -16.01 -13.84
C ASP A 251 6.75 -14.65 -13.57
N LEU A 252 7.74 -14.27 -14.39
CA LEU A 252 8.52 -13.05 -14.17
C LEU A 252 7.65 -11.78 -14.16
N LYS A 253 6.56 -11.75 -14.94
CA LYS A 253 5.65 -10.60 -14.97
C LYS A 253 4.92 -10.49 -13.64
N HIS A 254 4.34 -11.58 -13.15
CA HIS A 254 3.63 -11.62 -11.87
C HIS A 254 4.59 -11.40 -10.69
N PHE A 255 5.85 -11.83 -10.81
CA PHE A 255 6.89 -11.56 -9.82
C PHE A 255 7.18 -10.05 -9.66
N LEU A 256 7.20 -9.30 -10.77
CA LEU A 256 7.50 -7.86 -10.77
C LEU A 256 6.27 -6.97 -10.62
N ALA A 257 5.07 -7.47 -10.95
CA ALA A 257 3.81 -6.72 -10.91
C ALA A 257 3.54 -5.97 -9.59
N PRO A 258 3.84 -6.52 -8.38
CA PRO A 258 3.62 -5.80 -7.12
C PRO A 258 4.40 -4.48 -7.00
N PHE A 259 5.47 -4.33 -7.77
CA PHE A 259 6.34 -3.16 -7.72
C PHE A 259 5.97 -2.10 -8.77
N GLU A 260 5.17 -2.46 -9.77
CA GLU A 260 4.79 -1.57 -10.87
C GLU A 260 4.16 -0.24 -10.44
N PRO A 261 3.25 -0.21 -9.43
CA PRO A 261 2.63 1.02 -8.98
C PRO A 261 3.60 2.11 -8.49
N TRP A 262 4.81 1.73 -8.03
CA TRP A 262 5.81 2.67 -7.50
C TRP A 262 6.33 3.63 -8.57
N SER A 263 6.39 3.19 -9.82
CA SER A 263 6.77 4.03 -10.97
C SER A 263 5.85 5.24 -11.18
N SER A 264 4.63 5.17 -10.63
CA SER A 264 3.59 6.16 -10.86
C SER A 264 3.39 7.14 -9.70
N GLN A 265 4.04 6.91 -8.55
CA GLN A 265 3.85 7.71 -7.34
C GLN A 265 4.58 9.07 -7.44
N PRO A 266 3.98 10.17 -6.96
CA PRO A 266 4.52 11.53 -7.13
C PRO A 266 5.75 11.84 -6.27
N ASN A 267 5.97 11.09 -5.20
CA ASN A 267 7.10 11.22 -4.30
C ASN A 267 8.19 10.16 -4.53
N THR A 268 8.08 9.41 -5.64
CA THR A 268 9.05 8.37 -6.00
C THR A 268 10.04 8.87 -7.04
N VAL A 269 11.32 8.70 -6.73
CA VAL A 269 12.42 8.82 -7.69
C VAL A 269 12.73 7.44 -8.21
N MET A 270 12.46 7.24 -9.49
CA MET A 270 12.81 5.99 -10.16
C MET A 270 14.28 6.03 -10.59
N LEU A 271 15.06 5.09 -10.09
CA LEU A 271 16.46 4.89 -10.43
C LEU A 271 16.58 3.63 -11.29
N ARG A 272 17.39 3.68 -12.33
CA ARG A 272 17.68 2.50 -13.16
C ARG A 272 19.05 1.96 -12.80
N TYR A 273 19.12 0.65 -12.61
CA TYR A 273 20.39 -0.04 -12.42
C TYR A 273 21.36 0.26 -13.56
N GLU A 274 20.87 0.28 -14.81
CA GLU A 274 21.69 0.52 -15.99
C GLU A 274 22.30 1.92 -16.03
N ASP A 275 21.62 2.90 -15.43
CA ASP A 275 22.13 4.26 -15.34
C ASP A 275 23.10 4.39 -14.15
N LEU A 276 22.84 3.68 -13.05
CA LEU A 276 23.68 3.75 -11.85
C LEU A 276 25.03 3.04 -11.95
N VAL A 277 25.16 1.96 -12.73
CA VAL A 277 26.41 1.17 -12.71
C VAL A 277 27.62 1.86 -13.33
N GLY A 278 27.42 2.86 -14.19
CA GLY A 278 28.49 3.52 -14.94
C GLY A 278 29.29 2.57 -15.84
N GLU A 279 30.44 3.02 -16.33
CA GLU A 279 31.27 2.27 -17.28
C GLU A 279 31.72 0.91 -16.75
N ALA A 280 31.99 0.80 -15.44
CA ALA A 280 32.45 -0.43 -14.81
C ALA A 280 31.43 -1.58 -14.93
N GLY A 281 30.13 -1.26 -14.97
CA GLY A 281 29.06 -2.23 -15.18
C GLY A 281 28.46 -2.21 -16.60
N GLY A 282 29.11 -1.55 -17.56
CA GLY A 282 28.66 -1.47 -18.96
C GLY A 282 27.70 -0.32 -19.29
N GLY A 283 27.42 0.58 -18.34
CA GLY A 283 26.71 1.84 -18.56
C GLY A 283 27.65 2.96 -19.04
N THR A 284 27.24 4.22 -18.89
CA THR A 284 28.10 5.38 -19.20
C THR A 284 28.27 6.30 -18.00
N THR A 285 29.40 7.01 -17.95
CA THR A 285 29.70 7.97 -16.87
C THR A 285 28.66 9.08 -16.81
N GLU A 286 28.18 9.57 -17.95
CA GLU A 286 27.21 10.66 -18.04
C GLU A 286 25.86 10.25 -17.43
N ARG A 287 25.38 9.04 -17.75
CA ARG A 287 24.13 8.51 -17.18
C ARG A 287 24.24 8.27 -15.69
N GLN A 288 25.40 7.79 -15.23
CA GLN A 288 25.67 7.60 -13.81
C GLN A 288 25.66 8.93 -13.05
N GLN A 289 26.35 9.94 -13.56
CA GLN A 289 26.37 11.26 -12.95
C GLN A 289 24.97 11.88 -12.92
N MET A 290 24.18 11.72 -13.98
CA MET A 290 22.79 12.22 -14.01
C MET A 290 21.90 11.49 -12.99
N ALA A 291 21.96 10.16 -12.91
CA ALA A 291 21.17 9.39 -11.95
C ALA A 291 21.55 9.74 -10.48
N VAL A 292 22.86 9.90 -10.21
CA VAL A 292 23.36 10.37 -8.92
C VAL A 292 22.92 11.80 -8.63
N TRP A 293 22.90 12.68 -9.64
CA TRP A 293 22.42 14.05 -9.50
C TRP A 293 20.95 14.11 -9.08
N GLN A 294 20.10 13.34 -9.74
CA GLN A 294 18.67 13.24 -9.39
C GLN A 294 18.47 12.69 -7.98
N PHE A 295 19.25 11.68 -7.59
CA PHE A 295 19.29 11.20 -6.22
C PHE A 295 19.66 12.32 -5.22
N GLN A 296 20.72 13.10 -5.49
CA GLN A 296 21.14 14.20 -4.62
C GLN A 296 20.07 15.27 -4.46
N LEU A 297 19.47 15.70 -5.58
CA LEU A 297 18.42 16.71 -5.59
C LEU A 297 17.18 16.27 -4.81
N ALA A 298 16.70 15.05 -5.08
CA ALA A 298 15.54 14.55 -4.36
C ALA A 298 15.85 14.34 -2.88
N CYS A 299 17.00 13.76 -2.56
CA CYS A 299 17.36 13.40 -1.18
C CYS A 299 17.88 14.56 -0.35
N HIS A 300 18.19 15.71 -0.98
CA HIS A 300 18.90 16.82 -0.37
C HIS A 300 20.27 16.38 0.17
N PHE A 301 20.99 15.58 -0.62
CA PHE A 301 22.27 15.00 -0.23
C PHE A 301 23.45 15.80 -0.78
N PRO A 302 24.32 16.38 0.07
CA PRO A 302 25.42 17.24 -0.39
C PRO A 302 26.55 16.46 -1.07
N GLY A 303 27.35 17.16 -1.89
CA GLY A 303 28.56 16.64 -2.51
C GLY A 303 28.59 16.82 -4.03
N THR A 304 29.63 16.26 -4.66
CA THR A 304 29.75 16.23 -6.13
C THR A 304 29.30 14.88 -6.67
N THR A 305 28.66 14.88 -7.84
CA THR A 305 28.24 13.63 -8.50
C THR A 305 29.45 12.74 -8.77
N ALA A 306 30.57 13.30 -9.22
CA ALA A 306 31.79 12.55 -9.48
C ALA A 306 32.31 11.78 -8.25
N SER A 307 32.31 12.41 -7.06
CA SER A 307 32.75 11.74 -5.83
C SER A 307 31.79 10.64 -5.39
N LEU A 308 30.48 10.85 -5.58
CA LEU A 308 29.46 9.87 -5.23
C LEU A 308 29.46 8.67 -6.19
N CYS A 309 29.62 8.90 -7.50
CA CYS A 309 29.75 7.84 -8.50
C CYS A 309 30.88 6.86 -8.14
N GLN A 310 32.03 7.37 -7.70
CA GLN A 310 33.17 6.54 -7.27
C GLN A 310 32.86 5.61 -6.08
N LYS A 311 31.89 5.97 -5.24
CA LYS A 311 31.50 5.17 -4.07
C LYS A 311 30.46 4.11 -4.39
N LEU A 312 29.76 4.25 -5.52
CA LEU A 312 28.57 3.48 -5.86
C LEU A 312 28.91 2.08 -6.37
N TYR A 313 29.95 1.96 -7.18
CA TYR A 313 30.37 0.66 -7.71
C TYR A 313 31.31 -0.05 -6.73
N ASP A 314 30.89 -1.20 -6.20
CA ASP A 314 31.65 -1.99 -5.24
C ASP A 314 31.77 -3.45 -5.68
N THR A 315 32.94 -3.80 -6.23
CA THR A 315 33.26 -5.18 -6.62
C THR A 315 33.48 -6.11 -5.42
N GLY A 316 33.66 -5.57 -4.21
CA GLY A 316 33.88 -6.33 -2.99
C GLY A 316 32.60 -6.84 -2.30
N SER A 317 31.42 -6.54 -2.83
CA SER A 317 30.16 -6.98 -2.24
C SER A 317 29.98 -8.50 -2.35
N ALA A 318 29.58 -9.17 -1.26
CA ALA A 318 29.38 -10.64 -1.21
C ALA A 318 28.41 -11.17 -2.28
N THR A 319 27.50 -10.32 -2.76
CA THR A 319 26.53 -10.67 -3.81
C THR A 319 26.90 -10.16 -5.20
N TYR A 320 28.11 -9.61 -5.35
CA TYR A 320 28.62 -9.17 -6.62
C TYR A 320 28.95 -10.40 -7.49
N ARG A 321 28.02 -10.77 -8.38
CA ARG A 321 28.28 -11.81 -9.39
C ARG A 321 29.09 -11.25 -10.55
N ALA A 322 28.46 -10.32 -11.27
CA ALA A 322 29.05 -9.67 -12.43
C ALA A 322 28.95 -8.14 -12.36
N GLY A 323 27.92 -7.61 -11.66
CA GLY A 323 27.68 -6.16 -11.57
C GLY A 323 27.33 -5.48 -12.90
N ARG A 324 27.16 -6.24 -13.98
CA ARG A 324 27.03 -5.73 -15.34
C ARG A 324 25.60 -5.73 -15.85
N ILE A 325 25.33 -4.83 -16.80
CA ILE A 325 24.14 -4.86 -17.65
C ILE A 325 24.33 -5.82 -18.80
N GLY A 326 23.24 -6.32 -19.37
CA GLY A 326 23.25 -7.12 -20.61
C GLY A 326 23.67 -8.58 -20.42
N SER A 327 23.72 -9.11 -19.20
CA SER A 327 24.02 -10.53 -18.97
C SER A 327 23.03 -11.46 -19.67
N HIS A 328 21.78 -11.02 -19.87
CA HIS A 328 20.82 -11.77 -20.67
C HIS A 328 21.24 -11.99 -22.12
N LEU A 329 22.06 -11.10 -22.72
CA LEU A 329 22.53 -11.28 -24.10
C LEU A 329 23.47 -12.48 -24.23
N GLU A 330 24.14 -12.86 -23.15
CA GLU A 330 25.06 -13.99 -23.10
C GLU A 330 24.34 -15.30 -22.69
N GLU A 331 23.32 -15.21 -21.83
CA GLU A 331 22.67 -16.39 -21.23
C GLU A 331 21.29 -16.74 -21.84
N PHE A 332 20.60 -15.80 -22.49
CA PHE A 332 19.32 -16.10 -23.13
C PHE A 332 19.54 -16.90 -24.43
N GLN A 333 18.83 -18.02 -24.53
CA GLN A 333 18.68 -18.77 -25.78
C GLN A 333 17.35 -18.40 -26.43
N GLN A 334 17.12 -18.88 -27.67
CA GLN A 334 15.91 -18.55 -28.41
C GLN A 334 14.63 -18.88 -27.64
N ALA A 335 14.59 -20.04 -26.96
CA ALA A 335 13.46 -20.42 -26.13
C ALA A 335 13.20 -19.44 -24.96
N HIS A 336 14.25 -18.92 -24.30
CA HIS A 336 14.12 -17.90 -23.26
C HIS A 336 13.55 -16.60 -23.82
N ILE A 337 14.01 -16.19 -25.01
CA ILE A 337 13.51 -14.99 -25.69
C ILE A 337 12.04 -15.16 -26.06
N ASP A 338 11.66 -16.32 -26.60
CA ASP A 338 10.29 -16.61 -27.00
C ASP A 338 9.36 -16.71 -25.78
N ALA A 339 9.82 -17.36 -24.70
CA ALA A 339 9.12 -17.39 -23.41
C ALA A 339 8.92 -15.97 -22.86
N TYR A 340 9.96 -15.14 -22.87
CA TYR A 340 9.89 -13.76 -22.40
C TYR A 340 8.93 -12.92 -23.25
N ARG A 341 8.95 -13.07 -24.59
CA ARG A 341 8.04 -12.34 -25.50
C ARG A 341 6.57 -12.71 -25.32
N LYS A 342 6.27 -13.91 -24.83
CA LYS A 342 4.89 -14.33 -24.49
C LYS A 342 4.36 -13.60 -23.26
N LEU A 343 5.21 -13.08 -22.38
CA LEU A 343 4.79 -12.24 -21.27
C LEU A 343 4.25 -10.93 -21.85
N ALA A 344 2.92 -10.76 -21.85
CA ALA A 344 2.25 -9.57 -22.39
C ALA A 344 2.94 -8.27 -21.91
N PRO A 345 3.03 -7.22 -22.76
CA PRO A 345 3.77 -6.01 -22.43
C PRO A 345 3.16 -5.32 -21.21
N SER A 346 3.93 -5.26 -20.14
CA SER A 346 3.85 -4.30 -19.04
C SER A 346 4.86 -3.17 -19.35
N PRO A 347 4.69 -1.96 -18.80
CA PRO A 347 5.74 -0.95 -18.73
C PRO A 347 7.11 -1.49 -18.30
N PHE A 348 7.12 -2.59 -17.52
CA PHE A 348 8.32 -3.30 -17.11
C PHE A 348 8.82 -4.30 -18.15
N THR A 349 7.96 -4.97 -18.90
CA THR A 349 8.34 -6.07 -19.82
C THR A 349 8.48 -5.67 -21.30
N ALA A 350 7.98 -4.51 -21.72
CA ALA A 350 8.10 -4.02 -23.10
C ALA A 350 9.55 -3.57 -23.43
N ASP A 351 10.24 -4.33 -24.31
CA ASP A 351 11.51 -4.07 -25.04
C ASP A 351 12.55 -3.09 -24.44
N GLY A 352 12.67 -3.13 -23.11
CA GLY A 352 13.52 -2.25 -22.32
C GLY A 352 12.76 -1.00 -21.92
N TYR A 353 12.30 -0.99 -20.65
CA TYR A 353 11.91 0.17 -19.85
C TYR A 353 11.96 1.42 -20.69
N GLY A 354 10.81 1.80 -21.27
CA GLY A 354 10.77 2.74 -22.40
C GLY A 354 11.88 3.77 -22.26
N ARG A 355 12.77 3.91 -23.26
CA ARG A 355 13.94 4.83 -23.21
C ARG A 355 13.60 6.28 -22.81
N LYS A 356 12.31 6.57 -22.73
CA LYS A 356 11.66 7.74 -22.14
C LYS A 356 10.80 7.31 -20.94
N ALA A 357 11.39 6.70 -19.92
CA ALA A 357 10.72 6.53 -18.64
C ALA A 357 10.78 7.92 -18.03
N THR A 358 9.81 8.68 -18.48
CA THR A 358 9.76 10.11 -18.39
C THR A 358 9.65 10.45 -16.90
N LEU A 359 10.78 10.84 -16.30
CA LEU A 359 10.90 11.51 -14.99
C LEU A 359 10.20 12.91 -15.02
N LEU A 360 9.08 13.05 -15.75
CA LEU A 360 8.28 14.29 -15.92
C LEU A 360 7.00 14.27 -15.07
N LYS A 361 6.89 13.44 -14.04
CA LYS A 361 5.86 13.70 -13.04
C LYS A 361 6.35 14.85 -12.15
N PRO A 362 5.51 15.84 -11.81
CA PRO A 362 5.87 16.83 -10.80
C PRO A 362 6.17 16.07 -9.51
N PHE A 363 7.43 16.09 -9.07
CA PHE A 363 7.79 15.58 -7.77
C PHE A 363 7.05 16.43 -6.74
N ARG A 364 6.12 15.82 -6.00
CA ARG A 364 5.34 16.50 -4.96
C ARG A 364 5.42 15.67 -3.69
N LEU A 365 6.07 16.23 -2.66
CA LEU A 365 5.89 15.75 -1.30
C LEU A 365 4.48 16.13 -0.88
N ALA A 366 3.70 15.12 -0.55
CA ALA A 366 2.26 15.27 -0.48
C ALA A 366 1.85 15.93 0.84
N LEU A 367 0.95 16.92 0.77
CA LEU A 367 0.26 17.43 1.96
C LEU A 367 -0.59 16.30 2.58
N PRO A 368 -0.96 16.37 3.87
CA PRO A 368 -1.84 15.39 4.54
C PRO A 368 -3.13 15.05 3.77
N SER A 369 -3.63 15.98 2.95
CA SER A 369 -4.79 15.79 2.05
C SER A 369 -4.56 14.74 0.94
N TYR A 370 -3.32 14.44 0.57
CA TYR A 370 -3.01 13.41 -0.43
C TYR A 370 -3.12 11.99 0.14
N ALA A 371 -2.83 11.79 1.43
CA ALA A 371 -3.12 10.50 2.09
C ALA A 371 -4.64 10.21 2.06
N PHE A 372 -5.46 11.25 2.21
CA PHE A 372 -6.92 11.19 2.04
C PHE A 372 -7.32 10.95 0.57
N ALA A 373 -6.69 11.63 -0.39
CA ALA A 373 -6.93 11.40 -1.82
C ALA A 373 -6.50 10.00 -2.28
N MET A 374 -5.38 9.45 -1.78
CA MET A 374 -4.93 8.09 -2.05
C MET A 374 -5.93 7.04 -1.54
N ARG A 375 -6.54 7.28 -0.36
CA ARG A 375 -7.66 6.47 0.14
C ARG A 375 -8.85 6.52 -0.82
N LEU A 376 -9.25 7.72 -1.27
CA LEU A 376 -10.34 7.88 -2.23
C LEU A 376 -10.03 7.22 -3.58
N THR A 377 -8.83 7.39 -4.12
CA THR A 377 -8.47 6.93 -5.47
C THR A 377 -8.38 5.40 -5.54
N ASN A 378 -7.93 4.73 -4.48
CA ASN A 378 -7.91 3.27 -4.39
C ASN A 378 -9.28 2.69 -4.03
N ALA A 379 -10.11 3.39 -3.25
CA ALA A 379 -11.50 2.99 -2.99
C ALA A 379 -12.41 3.17 -4.22
N VAL A 380 -12.10 4.13 -5.11
CA VAL A 380 -12.94 4.56 -6.24
C VAL A 380 -12.40 4.08 -7.60
N ARG A 381 -11.37 3.23 -7.61
CA ARG A 381 -10.73 2.68 -8.83
C ARG A 381 -11.67 1.90 -9.76
N THR A 382 -12.92 1.70 -9.39
CA THR A 382 -13.98 1.16 -10.24
C THR A 382 -14.69 2.20 -11.14
N ARG A 383 -14.53 3.53 -10.99
CA ARG A 383 -15.41 4.48 -11.73
C ARG A 383 -14.93 5.89 -12.15
N LEU A 384 -13.63 6.25 -12.18
CA LEU A 384 -13.24 7.61 -12.62
C LEU A 384 -12.17 7.65 -13.72
N ALA A 385 -12.44 8.47 -14.74
CA ALA A 385 -11.49 8.88 -15.79
C ALA A 385 -10.79 10.18 -15.34
N LEU A 386 -9.46 10.21 -15.44
CA LEU A 386 -8.63 11.39 -15.19
C LEU A 386 -8.50 12.22 -16.48
N ASP A 387 -8.67 13.53 -16.39
CA ASP A 387 -8.24 14.47 -17.44
C ASP A 387 -6.87 15.09 -17.10
N VAL A 388 -6.15 15.50 -18.14
CA VAL A 388 -4.74 15.87 -18.25
C VAL A 388 -4.35 17.11 -17.42
N ALA A 389 -5.31 17.82 -16.81
CA ALA A 389 -5.07 18.99 -15.96
C ALA A 389 -4.98 18.70 -14.44
N GLY A 390 -5.33 17.50 -13.97
CA GLY A 390 -5.13 17.10 -12.58
C GLY A 390 -6.15 17.61 -11.55
N ASP A 391 -7.33 18.03 -11.99
CA ASP A 391 -8.47 18.28 -11.11
C ASP A 391 -9.22 16.97 -10.79
N VAL A 392 -9.70 16.84 -9.55
CA VAL A 392 -10.48 15.69 -9.08
C VAL A 392 -11.90 16.16 -8.79
N VAL A 393 -12.86 15.64 -9.56
CA VAL A 393 -14.28 15.77 -9.25
C VAL A 393 -14.73 14.49 -8.56
N CYS A 394 -15.27 14.62 -7.35
CA CYS A 394 -15.80 13.49 -6.61
C CYS A 394 -17.23 13.79 -6.13
N ASP A 395 -18.09 12.78 -6.25
CA ASP A 395 -19.44 12.76 -5.68
C ASP A 395 -19.34 12.10 -4.31
N ILE A 396 -19.72 12.84 -3.26
CA ILE A 396 -19.79 12.32 -1.90
C ILE A 396 -21.21 12.61 -1.40
N ASP A 397 -21.99 11.56 -1.17
CA ASP A 397 -23.35 11.61 -0.61
C ASP A 397 -24.33 12.53 -1.36
N GLY A 398 -24.20 12.67 -2.68
CA GLY A 398 -25.09 13.48 -3.52
C GLY A 398 -24.67 14.94 -3.67
N ASP A 399 -23.54 15.33 -3.07
CA ASP A 399 -22.90 16.62 -3.28
C ASP A 399 -21.66 16.46 -4.18
N ILE A 400 -21.59 17.25 -5.26
CA ILE A 400 -20.44 17.30 -6.15
C ILE A 400 -19.38 18.21 -5.50
N ALA A 401 -18.28 17.62 -5.03
CA ALA A 401 -17.11 18.34 -4.58
C ALA A 401 -16.10 18.45 -5.74
N VAL A 402 -15.89 19.68 -6.21
CA VAL A 402 -14.79 20.01 -7.13
C VAL A 402 -13.61 20.47 -6.30
N ILE A 403 -12.53 19.68 -6.25
CA ILE A 403 -11.28 20.12 -5.64
C ILE A 403 -10.46 20.78 -6.76
N CYS A 404 -10.61 22.09 -6.93
CA CYS A 404 -9.75 22.85 -7.84
C CYS A 404 -8.33 22.95 -7.25
N GLN A 405 -7.34 22.54 -8.04
CA GLN A 405 -5.95 22.93 -7.78
C GLN A 405 -5.81 24.44 -8.03
N MET A 406 -5.85 25.25 -6.97
CA MET A 406 -5.55 26.69 -7.09
C MET A 406 -4.10 26.88 -7.60
N ALA A 407 -3.97 27.41 -8.81
CA ALA A 407 -2.78 28.18 -9.20
C ALA A 407 -2.76 29.47 -8.36
N GLY A 408 -1.57 29.88 -7.91
CA GLY A 408 -1.41 30.84 -6.82
C GLY A 408 -2.09 32.20 -7.03
N ASP A 409 -3.12 32.46 -6.22
CA ASP A 409 -3.51 33.79 -5.76
C ASP A 409 -4.17 33.65 -4.39
N SER A 410 -3.59 34.27 -3.36
CA SER A 410 -4.02 34.13 -1.95
C SER A 410 -5.06 35.17 -1.53
N SER A 411 -5.63 35.93 -2.48
CA SER A 411 -6.50 37.08 -2.16
C SER A 411 -8.01 36.81 -2.17
N LYS A 412 -8.50 35.62 -2.56
CA LYS A 412 -9.93 35.30 -2.55
C LYS A 412 -10.30 34.35 -1.40
N ARG A 413 -10.93 34.89 -0.36
CA ARG A 413 -11.53 34.12 0.74
C ARG A 413 -12.62 33.18 0.19
N ILE A 414 -12.57 31.92 0.60
CA ILE A 414 -13.68 30.98 0.47
C ILE A 414 -14.77 31.44 1.45
N GLU A 415 -15.84 32.07 0.97
CA GLU A 415 -17.07 32.17 1.73
C GLU A 415 -17.77 30.82 1.65
N VAL A 416 -17.78 30.09 2.78
CA VAL A 416 -18.64 28.93 2.95
C VAL A 416 -20.06 29.45 3.11
N ALA A 417 -20.86 29.38 2.04
CA ALA A 417 -22.28 29.66 2.12
C ALA A 417 -22.92 28.72 3.16
N SER A 418 -23.60 29.32 4.15
CA SER A 418 -24.39 28.61 5.17
C SER A 418 -25.61 27.89 4.55
N PRO A 419 -26.21 26.90 5.23
CA PRO A 419 -27.05 25.90 4.59
C PRO A 419 -28.50 26.35 4.37
N SER A 420 -29.02 25.99 3.19
CA SER A 420 -30.44 25.92 2.78
C SER A 420 -31.07 27.22 2.19
N PRO A 421 -31.85 27.16 1.08
CA PRO A 421 -32.64 26.02 0.60
C PRO A 421 -32.38 25.64 -0.86
N ILE A 422 -31.67 24.53 -1.07
CA ILE A 422 -31.90 23.64 -2.23
C ILE A 422 -32.79 22.49 -1.73
N GLN A 423 -33.96 22.86 -1.25
CA GLN A 423 -35.13 22.00 -1.35
C GLN A 423 -35.86 22.43 -2.61
N ALA A 424 -35.63 21.68 -3.69
CA ALA A 424 -36.43 21.54 -4.91
C ALA A 424 -35.59 21.61 -6.19
N ALA A 425 -35.01 20.49 -6.58
CA ALA A 425 -35.12 19.96 -7.94
C ALA A 425 -34.33 18.65 -8.05
N HIS A 426 -34.99 17.54 -7.72
CA HIS A 426 -34.79 16.33 -8.49
C HIS A 426 -35.08 16.69 -9.95
N ASN A 427 -34.05 16.79 -10.79
CA ASN A 427 -34.03 16.28 -12.17
C ASN A 427 -32.79 16.76 -12.94
N SER A 428 -32.01 15.76 -13.36
CA SER A 428 -31.02 15.73 -14.43
C SER A 428 -29.63 16.36 -14.16
N LEU A 429 -28.64 15.47 -13.99
CA LEU A 429 -27.20 15.73 -14.03
C LEU A 429 -26.74 16.70 -15.16
N PRO A 430 -27.36 16.71 -16.37
CA PRO A 430 -27.02 17.69 -17.40
C PRO A 430 -27.26 19.15 -17.01
N LYS A 431 -28.28 19.45 -16.19
CA LYS A 431 -28.58 20.83 -15.76
C LYS A 431 -27.60 21.35 -14.70
N ALA A 432 -27.14 20.48 -13.82
CA ALA A 432 -26.08 20.80 -12.85
C ALA A 432 -24.74 21.01 -13.57
N VAL A 433 -24.42 20.18 -14.57
CA VAL A 433 -23.22 20.36 -15.40
C VAL A 433 -23.28 21.66 -16.20
N GLU A 434 -24.44 22.01 -16.77
CA GLU A 434 -24.64 23.27 -17.50
C GLU A 434 -24.46 24.49 -16.57
N GLN A 435 -25.04 24.47 -15.36
CA GLN A 435 -24.90 25.56 -14.37
C GLN A 435 -23.47 25.70 -13.84
N ILE A 436 -22.75 24.60 -13.64
CA ILE A 436 -21.33 24.61 -13.25
C ILE A 436 -20.47 25.11 -14.41
N THR A 437 -20.77 24.72 -15.65
CA THR A 437 -20.06 25.20 -16.84
C THR A 437 -20.24 26.71 -17.01
N THR A 438 -21.47 27.21 -16.89
CA THR A 438 -21.77 28.65 -16.94
C THR A 438 -21.07 29.42 -15.82
N PHE A 439 -21.07 28.90 -14.58
CA PHE A 439 -20.36 29.53 -13.47
C PHE A 439 -18.84 29.61 -13.71
N LEU A 440 -18.25 28.57 -14.28
CA LEU A 440 -16.82 28.55 -14.61
C LEU A 440 -16.48 29.50 -15.77
N GLU A 441 -17.31 29.57 -16.80
CA GLU A 441 -17.13 30.49 -17.93
C GLU A 441 -17.29 31.97 -17.51
N GLU A 442 -18.29 32.29 -16.68
CA GLU A 442 -18.54 33.63 -16.14
C GLU A 442 -17.40 34.11 -15.21
N ASN A 443 -16.63 33.19 -14.63
CA ASN A 443 -15.48 33.49 -13.78
C ASN A 443 -14.12 33.35 -14.51
N GLY A 444 -14.14 33.23 -15.84
CA GLY A 444 -12.95 33.32 -16.70
C GLY A 444 -12.17 32.02 -16.90
N PHE A 445 -12.77 30.86 -16.62
CA PHE A 445 -12.16 29.55 -16.85
C PHE A 445 -12.56 29.01 -18.24
N LEU A 446 -11.57 28.63 -19.06
CA LEU A 446 -11.76 28.11 -20.43
C LEU A 446 -11.87 26.57 -20.43
N LEU A 447 -12.98 26.03 -20.94
CA LEU A 447 -13.19 24.60 -21.17
C LEU A 447 -13.11 24.26 -22.67
N TYR A 448 -12.27 23.29 -23.04
CA TYR A 448 -12.23 22.73 -24.41
C TYR A 448 -13.03 21.41 -24.46
N SER A 449 -14.04 21.32 -25.33
CA SER A 449 -14.73 20.06 -25.63
C SER A 449 -14.33 19.53 -27.02
N GLN A 450 -14.13 18.21 -27.13
CA GLN A 450 -14.17 17.50 -28.41
C GLN A 450 -15.22 16.39 -28.35
N THR A 451 -16.28 16.52 -29.15
CA THR A 451 -17.21 15.44 -29.46
C THR A 451 -16.77 14.72 -30.74
N LYS A 452 -16.66 13.39 -30.70
CA LYS A 452 -16.67 12.55 -31.92
C LYS A 452 -17.79 11.52 -31.82
N THR A 453 -18.73 11.65 -32.75
CA THR A 453 -19.88 10.78 -33.02
C THR A 453 -19.42 9.42 -33.58
N ALA A 454 -20.09 8.33 -33.16
CA ALA A 454 -20.03 7.04 -33.85
C ALA A 454 -21.43 6.44 -33.97
N ARG A 455 -21.69 5.89 -35.16
CA ARG A 455 -22.97 5.52 -35.77
C ARG A 455 -23.58 4.24 -35.21
N GLN A 456 -24.90 4.16 -35.36
CA GLN A 456 -25.69 2.92 -35.40
C GLN A 456 -25.19 1.98 -36.50
N GLU A 457 -24.99 0.70 -36.17
CA GLU A 457 -25.27 -0.40 -37.09
C GLU A 457 -25.95 -1.55 -36.33
N THR A 458 -27.05 -1.99 -36.93
CA THR A 458 -27.93 -3.08 -36.52
C THR A 458 -27.41 -4.37 -37.14
N ILE A 459 -27.24 -5.43 -36.35
CA ILE A 459 -27.22 -6.81 -36.88
C ILE A 459 -28.38 -7.58 -36.25
N VAL A 460 -29.34 -7.93 -37.09
CA VAL A 460 -30.42 -8.90 -36.83
C VAL A 460 -29.92 -10.26 -37.32
N LEU A 461 -29.92 -11.28 -36.45
CA LEU A 461 -29.99 -12.68 -36.86
C LEU A 461 -30.87 -13.50 -35.88
N SER A 462 -32.13 -13.66 -36.31
CA SER A 462 -32.95 -14.90 -36.28
C SER A 462 -33.28 -15.62 -34.96
N ALA A 463 -34.56 -15.56 -34.58
CA ALA A 463 -35.26 -16.45 -33.64
C ALA A 463 -35.72 -17.77 -34.34
N PRO A 464 -36.44 -18.72 -33.71
CA PRO A 464 -36.57 -19.08 -32.29
C PRO A 464 -36.31 -20.60 -32.07
N THR A 465 -35.41 -21.00 -31.17
CA THR A 465 -35.35 -22.41 -30.73
C THR A 465 -36.25 -22.58 -29.51
N ALA A 466 -37.43 -23.17 -29.74
CA ALA A 466 -38.43 -23.70 -28.81
C ALA A 466 -38.37 -23.22 -27.33
N ALA A 467 -39.40 -22.47 -26.91
CA ALA A 467 -39.59 -22.02 -25.53
C ALA A 467 -39.52 -23.19 -24.54
N VAL A 468 -38.43 -23.25 -23.77
CA VAL A 468 -38.28 -24.20 -22.66
C VAL A 468 -39.17 -23.72 -21.52
N GLN A 469 -40.17 -24.52 -21.17
CA GLN A 469 -41.07 -24.22 -20.05
C GLN A 469 -40.55 -24.89 -18.77
N TYR A 470 -40.19 -24.08 -17.78
CA TYR A 470 -39.67 -24.55 -16.50
C TYR A 470 -40.80 -24.67 -15.46
N ALA A 471 -41.22 -25.91 -15.16
CA ALA A 471 -42.31 -26.19 -14.23
C ALA A 471 -42.00 -25.84 -12.75
N ARG A 472 -40.71 -25.76 -12.39
CA ARG A 472 -40.21 -25.36 -11.06
C ARG A 472 -38.97 -24.46 -11.21
N PRO A 473 -38.65 -23.58 -10.24
CA PRO A 473 -37.46 -22.75 -10.34
C PRO A 473 -36.21 -23.62 -10.51
N THR A 474 -35.51 -23.44 -11.63
CA THR A 474 -34.40 -24.30 -12.02
C THR A 474 -33.13 -23.46 -12.08
N PRO A 475 -32.09 -23.77 -11.28
CA PRO A 475 -30.83 -23.03 -11.32
C PRO A 475 -30.13 -23.17 -12.66
N ILE A 476 -29.57 -22.08 -13.16
CA ILE A 476 -28.86 -22.03 -14.44
C ILE A 476 -27.40 -21.61 -14.25
N SER A 477 -27.16 -20.51 -13.54
CA SER A 477 -25.80 -20.02 -13.23
C SER A 477 -25.84 -19.09 -12.01
N ARG A 478 -24.67 -18.73 -11.46
CA ARG A 478 -24.55 -17.73 -10.39
C ARG A 478 -23.24 -16.96 -10.51
N ASN A 479 -23.22 -15.73 -10.05
CA ASN A 479 -22.01 -14.96 -9.80
C ASN A 479 -22.12 -14.24 -8.44
N ASP A 480 -21.10 -13.45 -8.11
CA ASP A 480 -20.99 -12.81 -6.80
C ASP A 480 -22.11 -11.78 -6.53
N GLU A 481 -22.81 -11.32 -7.57
CA GLU A 481 -23.88 -10.33 -7.47
C GLU A 481 -25.30 -10.91 -7.68
N TYR A 482 -25.47 -11.98 -8.47
CA TYR A 482 -26.77 -12.54 -8.84
C TYR A 482 -26.77 -14.08 -8.98
N ASN A 483 -27.89 -14.69 -8.59
CA ASN A 483 -28.24 -16.08 -8.89
C ASN A 483 -29.22 -16.14 -10.06
N ILE A 484 -28.88 -16.83 -11.15
CA ILE A 484 -29.68 -16.94 -12.37
C ILE A 484 -30.45 -18.26 -12.41
N ILE A 485 -31.77 -18.19 -12.60
CA ILE A 485 -32.68 -19.33 -12.64
C ILE A 485 -33.65 -19.25 -13.82
N GLY A 486 -34.16 -20.38 -14.29
CA GLY A 486 -35.30 -20.46 -15.21
C GLY A 486 -36.58 -20.79 -14.44
N TYR A 487 -37.66 -20.02 -14.65
CA TYR A 487 -38.95 -20.26 -14.01
C TYR A 487 -40.12 -19.85 -14.89
N GLY A 488 -41.07 -20.76 -15.14
CA GLY A 488 -42.16 -20.56 -16.09
C GLY A 488 -41.62 -20.42 -17.52
N ASN A 489 -41.98 -19.32 -18.19
CA ASN A 489 -41.52 -19.01 -19.56
C ASN A 489 -40.41 -17.95 -19.58
N ALA A 490 -39.68 -17.75 -18.47
CA ALA A 490 -38.70 -16.67 -18.33
C ALA A 490 -37.44 -17.07 -17.53
N TYR A 491 -36.40 -16.25 -17.65
CA TYR A 491 -35.15 -16.30 -16.90
C TYR A 491 -35.11 -15.17 -15.87
N LEU A 492 -34.68 -15.46 -14.64
CA LEU A 492 -34.61 -14.52 -13.52
C LEU A 492 -33.19 -14.46 -12.97
N ALA A 493 -32.64 -13.26 -12.76
CA ALA A 493 -31.42 -13.01 -12.00
C ALA A 493 -31.79 -12.38 -10.66
N ILE A 494 -31.48 -13.05 -9.55
CA ILE A 494 -31.86 -12.65 -8.19
C ILE A 494 -30.61 -12.21 -7.45
N ALA A 495 -30.55 -10.96 -7.00
CA ALA A 495 -29.38 -10.39 -6.35
C ALA A 495 -28.98 -11.19 -5.10
N ALA A 496 -27.70 -11.52 -4.97
CA ALA A 496 -27.16 -12.30 -3.85
C ALA A 496 -27.37 -11.60 -2.49
N SER A 497 -27.52 -10.27 -2.51
CA SER A 497 -27.83 -9.42 -1.36
C SER A 497 -29.25 -9.59 -0.79
N LEU A 498 -30.16 -10.27 -1.49
CA LEU A 498 -31.50 -10.57 -0.97
C LEU A 498 -31.51 -11.68 0.10
N GLY A 499 -30.45 -12.49 0.19
CA GLY A 499 -30.42 -13.67 1.04
C GLY A 499 -31.43 -14.74 0.61
N ASP A 500 -31.77 -15.66 1.53
CA ASP A 500 -32.65 -16.79 1.24
C ASP A 500 -34.11 -16.32 1.04
N ILE A 501 -34.60 -16.41 -0.20
CA ILE A 501 -35.96 -15.99 -0.58
C ILE A 501 -36.71 -17.11 -1.32
N ASP A 502 -37.92 -17.46 -0.87
CA ASP A 502 -38.78 -18.43 -1.55
C ASP A 502 -39.68 -17.73 -2.57
N ILE A 503 -39.21 -17.68 -3.82
CA ILE A 503 -39.90 -17.05 -4.94
C ILE A 503 -41.24 -17.68 -5.31
N THR A 504 -41.52 -18.91 -4.88
CA THR A 504 -42.78 -19.60 -5.17
C THR A 504 -43.87 -19.28 -4.16
N ALA A 505 -43.49 -18.83 -2.97
CA ALA A 505 -44.39 -18.37 -1.91
C ALA A 505 -44.56 -16.83 -1.89
N LEU A 506 -43.88 -16.10 -2.78
CA LEU A 506 -44.01 -14.65 -2.86
C LEU A 506 -45.39 -14.23 -3.41
N GLY A 507 -46.11 -13.42 -2.64
CA GLY A 507 -47.30 -12.74 -3.16
C GLY A 507 -46.95 -11.86 -4.37
N THR A 508 -47.81 -11.84 -5.39
CA THR A 508 -47.60 -11.14 -6.67
C THR A 508 -47.24 -9.66 -6.53
N GLY A 509 -47.70 -9.00 -5.46
CA GLY A 509 -47.34 -7.62 -5.14
C GLY A 509 -45.90 -7.42 -4.66
N TYR A 510 -45.37 -8.34 -3.84
CA TYR A 510 -44.00 -8.26 -3.33
C TYR A 510 -42.98 -8.58 -4.44
N PHE A 511 -43.33 -9.54 -5.30
CA PHE A 511 -42.51 -9.92 -6.46
C PHE A 511 -42.26 -8.76 -7.44
N ARG A 512 -43.30 -7.98 -7.79
CA ARG A 512 -43.13 -6.78 -8.63
C ARG A 512 -42.25 -5.70 -8.01
N LYS A 513 -42.26 -5.58 -6.67
CA LYS A 513 -41.46 -4.59 -5.94
C LYS A 513 -39.96 -4.91 -6.00
N LEU A 514 -39.60 -6.19 -5.94
CA LEU A 514 -38.22 -6.65 -6.08
C LEU A 514 -37.68 -6.44 -7.49
N ILE A 515 -38.53 -6.62 -8.52
CA ILE A 515 -38.17 -6.31 -9.91
C ILE A 515 -37.91 -4.82 -10.12
N GLY A 516 -38.79 -3.96 -9.60
CA GLY A 516 -38.61 -2.51 -9.68
C GLY A 516 -37.35 -1.98 -8.97
N SER A 517 -36.82 -2.75 -8.00
CA SER A 517 -35.62 -2.41 -7.23
C SER A 517 -34.33 -2.97 -7.84
N ARG A 518 -34.41 -3.64 -9.00
CA ARG A 518 -33.33 -4.41 -9.65
C ARG A 518 -32.70 -5.52 -8.80
N LEU A 519 -33.35 -5.91 -7.70
CA LEU A 519 -32.93 -7.06 -6.90
C LEU A 519 -33.41 -8.37 -7.55
N ILE A 520 -34.38 -8.31 -8.46
CA ILE A 520 -34.70 -9.38 -9.42
C ILE A 520 -34.74 -8.78 -10.82
N VAL A 521 -34.02 -9.35 -11.78
CA VAL A 521 -34.08 -8.96 -13.20
C VAL A 521 -34.69 -10.10 -13.99
N GLN A 522 -35.67 -9.83 -14.84
CA GLN A 522 -36.40 -10.84 -15.60
C GLN A 522 -36.25 -10.61 -17.11
N ALA A 523 -35.91 -11.66 -17.85
CA ALA A 523 -35.86 -11.63 -19.32
C ALA A 523 -36.50 -12.88 -19.92
N ASP A 524 -36.94 -12.77 -21.17
CA ASP A 524 -37.50 -13.86 -21.97
C ASP A 524 -36.43 -14.75 -22.62
N SER A 525 -35.18 -14.27 -22.71
CA SER A 525 -34.02 -15.04 -23.17
C SER A 525 -32.79 -14.85 -22.25
N LEU A 526 -31.97 -15.90 -22.16
CA LEU A 526 -30.75 -15.89 -21.33
C LEU A 526 -29.70 -14.88 -21.83
N ASN A 527 -29.53 -14.74 -23.15
CA ASN A 527 -28.56 -13.79 -23.72
C ASN A 527 -28.94 -12.34 -23.42
N THR A 528 -30.24 -12.01 -23.47
CA THR A 528 -30.74 -10.68 -23.09
C THR A 528 -30.41 -10.40 -21.62
N LEU A 529 -30.68 -11.35 -20.72
CA LEU A 529 -30.39 -11.22 -19.29
C LEU A 529 -28.90 -10.97 -19.02
N LEU A 530 -28.01 -11.71 -19.69
CA LEU A 530 -26.56 -11.60 -19.50
C LEU A 530 -25.98 -10.30 -20.07
N SER A 531 -26.49 -9.84 -21.21
CA SER A 531 -26.10 -8.55 -21.81
C SER A 531 -26.51 -7.36 -20.94
N GLU A 532 -27.69 -7.43 -20.32
CA GLU A 532 -28.23 -6.37 -19.47
C GLU A 532 -27.44 -6.23 -18.16
N LEU A 533 -26.91 -7.35 -17.66
CA LEU A 533 -26.05 -7.39 -16.47
C LEU A 533 -24.55 -7.19 -16.79
N ARG A 534 -24.17 -7.10 -18.07
CA ARG A 534 -22.77 -7.06 -18.55
C ARG A 534 -21.91 -8.21 -18.01
N ILE A 535 -22.50 -9.39 -17.90
CA ILE A 535 -21.85 -10.62 -17.41
C ILE A 535 -21.47 -11.49 -18.61
N ASP A 536 -20.18 -11.77 -18.81
CA ASP A 536 -19.72 -12.87 -19.66
C ASP A 536 -19.57 -14.14 -18.82
N LEU A 537 -20.36 -15.18 -19.08
CA LEU A 537 -20.25 -16.47 -18.39
C LEU A 537 -19.72 -17.58 -19.33
N PRO A 538 -18.71 -18.37 -18.89
CA PRO A 538 -18.44 -19.66 -19.50
C PRO A 538 -19.61 -20.62 -19.26
N VAL A 539 -20.07 -21.25 -20.34
CA VAL A 539 -21.19 -22.20 -20.36
C VAL A 539 -20.85 -23.44 -19.52
N ALA A 540 -21.66 -23.72 -18.50
CA ALA A 540 -21.74 -25.03 -17.88
C ALA A 540 -23.14 -25.61 -18.15
N HIS A 541 -23.20 -26.72 -18.89
CA HIS A 541 -24.41 -27.52 -19.03
C HIS A 541 -24.67 -28.31 -17.73
N PRO A 542 -25.94 -28.45 -17.30
CA PRO A 542 -26.32 -29.06 -16.03
C PRO A 542 -26.72 -30.52 -16.22
N GLU A 543 -26.32 -31.44 -15.33
CA GLU A 543 -27.08 -32.67 -15.08
C GLU A 543 -27.17 -33.02 -13.57
N ARG A 544 -28.40 -33.43 -13.21
CA ARG A 544 -29.08 -33.76 -11.93
C ARG A 544 -28.51 -35.02 -11.22
N GLU A 545 -28.78 -35.42 -9.97
CA GLU A 545 -29.58 -35.03 -8.77
C GLU A 545 -29.12 -35.93 -7.58
N ALA A 546 -29.25 -35.50 -6.31
CA ALA A 546 -29.55 -36.35 -5.13
C ALA A 546 -29.84 -35.49 -3.84
N PRO A 547 -30.70 -35.95 -2.89
CA PRO A 547 -31.18 -35.17 -1.75
C PRO A 547 -30.12 -35.00 -0.65
N LYS A 548 -29.85 -33.76 -0.20
CA LYS A 548 -28.83 -33.48 0.83
C LYS A 548 -29.31 -33.90 2.23
N GLN A 549 -28.68 -34.94 2.78
CA GLN A 549 -28.70 -35.27 4.21
C GLN A 549 -28.32 -34.04 5.05
N LEU A 550 -28.99 -33.81 6.19
CA LEU A 550 -28.56 -32.83 7.19
C LEU A 550 -27.12 -33.18 7.61
N GLU A 551 -26.16 -32.32 7.24
CA GLU A 551 -24.75 -32.56 7.50
C GLU A 551 -24.51 -32.66 9.00
N VAL A 552 -23.78 -33.66 9.46
CA VAL A 552 -23.39 -33.74 10.88
C VAL A 552 -22.48 -32.54 11.18
N PRO A 553 -22.69 -31.78 12.28
CA PRO A 553 -21.80 -30.68 12.62
C PRO A 553 -20.38 -31.23 12.74
N LYS A 554 -19.51 -30.77 11.84
CA LYS A 554 -18.14 -31.27 11.75
C LYS A 554 -17.22 -30.13 12.13
N VAL A 555 -16.48 -30.30 13.22
CA VAL A 555 -15.43 -29.35 13.59
C VAL A 555 -14.41 -29.32 12.45
N ILE A 556 -14.27 -28.16 11.83
CA ILE A 556 -13.27 -27.91 10.79
C ILE A 556 -11.98 -27.49 11.45
N GLU A 557 -12.08 -26.56 12.40
CA GLU A 557 -10.96 -26.09 13.19
C GLU A 557 -11.34 -25.99 14.65
N SER A 558 -10.35 -26.22 15.49
CA SER A 558 -10.48 -26.09 16.93
C SER A 558 -9.56 -24.99 17.43
N ASP A 559 -10.02 -24.23 18.41
CA ASP A 559 -9.27 -23.14 19.06
C ASP A 559 -8.73 -22.05 18.12
N THR A 560 -9.53 -21.69 17.12
CA THR A 560 -9.27 -20.52 16.28
C THR A 560 -9.69 -19.26 17.05
N PHE A 561 -8.71 -18.68 17.76
CA PHE A 561 -8.87 -17.47 18.58
C PHE A 561 -9.92 -17.59 19.70
N GLY A 562 -9.98 -18.75 20.36
CA GLY A 562 -10.93 -19.04 21.44
C GLY A 562 -12.27 -19.61 20.98
N PHE A 563 -12.39 -19.97 19.70
CA PHE A 563 -13.59 -20.54 19.10
C PHE A 563 -13.27 -21.84 18.32
N ASN A 564 -14.16 -22.82 18.39
CA ASN A 564 -14.17 -23.93 17.45
C ASN A 564 -15.00 -23.53 16.22
N LEU A 565 -14.42 -23.68 15.03
CA LEU A 565 -15.11 -23.46 13.78
C LEU A 565 -15.69 -24.77 13.29
N VAL A 566 -17.01 -24.82 13.21
CA VAL A 566 -17.78 -26.01 12.89
C VAL A 566 -18.49 -25.79 11.56
N SER A 567 -18.26 -26.70 10.61
CA SER A 567 -19.07 -26.79 9.40
C SER A 567 -20.42 -27.33 9.79
N TYR A 568 -21.47 -26.59 9.51
CA TYR A 568 -22.81 -27.13 9.67
C TYR A 568 -23.78 -26.45 8.71
N ASN A 569 -24.42 -27.25 7.86
CA ASN A 569 -25.38 -26.81 6.84
C ASN A 569 -24.83 -25.66 5.97
N GLU A 570 -23.65 -25.89 5.37
CA GLU A 570 -22.98 -24.96 4.45
C GLU A 570 -22.59 -23.60 5.02
N LYS A 571 -22.68 -23.43 6.35
CA LYS A 571 -22.16 -22.26 7.07
C LYS A 571 -21.06 -22.67 8.03
N ILE A 572 -20.21 -21.70 8.36
CA ILE A 572 -19.15 -21.87 9.36
C ILE A 572 -19.63 -21.24 10.65
N LEU A 573 -19.80 -22.08 11.67
CA LEU A 573 -20.22 -21.65 12.98
C LEU A 573 -19.00 -21.55 13.90
N ALA A 574 -18.72 -20.36 14.42
CA ALA A 574 -17.72 -20.17 15.46
C ALA A 574 -18.36 -20.30 16.83
N VAL A 575 -18.07 -21.41 17.51
CA VAL A 575 -18.58 -21.75 18.83
C VAL A 575 -17.51 -21.45 19.86
N ALA A 576 -17.76 -20.56 20.82
CA ALA A 576 -16.78 -20.21 21.83
C ALA A 576 -16.39 -21.45 22.65
N LEU A 577 -15.10 -21.68 22.88
CA LEU A 577 -14.61 -22.84 23.63
C LEU A 577 -15.23 -22.96 25.04
N ARG A 578 -15.49 -21.81 25.68
CA ARG A 578 -16.10 -21.73 27.01
C ARG A 578 -17.58 -22.13 27.06
N ALA A 579 -18.20 -22.36 25.91
CA ALA A 579 -19.61 -22.73 25.84
C ALA A 579 -19.86 -24.20 26.26
N GLY A 580 -18.80 -25.02 26.35
CA GLY A 580 -18.86 -26.41 26.82
C GLY A 580 -19.44 -27.38 25.79
N ASP A 581 -19.81 -28.59 26.24
CA ASP A 581 -20.40 -29.61 25.38
C ASP A 581 -21.84 -29.23 24.98
N ILE A 582 -22.05 -29.03 23.67
CA ILE A 582 -23.27 -28.46 23.13
C ILE A 582 -23.76 -29.28 21.94
N ASP A 583 -25.06 -29.54 21.87
CA ASP A 583 -25.69 -30.09 20.66
C ASP A 583 -26.16 -28.98 19.73
N LEU A 584 -25.39 -28.74 18.67
CA LEU A 584 -25.68 -27.71 17.66
C LEU A 584 -26.87 -28.05 16.75
N ARG A 585 -27.43 -29.26 16.85
CA ARG A 585 -28.64 -29.64 16.10
C ARG A 585 -29.90 -29.09 16.78
N ASP A 586 -29.83 -28.79 18.09
CA ASP A 586 -30.91 -28.14 18.81
C ASP A 586 -30.98 -26.65 18.48
N LEU A 587 -32.14 -26.22 18.00
CA LEU A 587 -32.37 -24.85 17.55
C LEU A 587 -32.50 -23.86 18.73
N GLY A 588 -33.07 -24.29 19.86
CA GLY A 588 -33.24 -23.46 21.06
C GLY A 588 -31.89 -23.19 21.74
N VAL A 589 -30.99 -24.17 21.71
CA VAL A 589 -29.62 -24.05 22.24
C VAL A 589 -28.79 -23.08 21.38
N ARG A 590 -28.89 -23.16 20.04
CA ARG A 590 -28.21 -22.22 19.13
C ARG A 590 -28.68 -20.77 19.33
N GLN A 591 -29.99 -20.54 19.46
CA GLN A 591 -30.53 -19.19 19.67
C GLN A 591 -30.06 -18.59 21.02
N LYS A 592 -30.00 -19.40 22.07
CA LYS A 592 -29.49 -18.97 23.39
C LYS A 592 -28.02 -18.58 23.33
N LEU A 593 -27.18 -19.39 22.68
CA LEU A 593 -25.74 -19.15 22.55
C LEU A 593 -25.39 -17.94 21.67
N THR A 594 -26.18 -17.68 20.61
CA THR A 594 -26.01 -16.46 19.81
C THR A 594 -26.37 -15.21 20.62
N ARG A 595 -27.46 -15.25 21.41
CA ARG A 595 -27.85 -14.12 22.29
C ARG A 595 -26.79 -13.81 23.34
N ASP A 596 -26.19 -14.85 23.92
CA ASP A 596 -25.15 -14.71 24.94
C ASP A 596 -23.75 -14.43 24.33
N SER A 597 -23.69 -14.18 23.01
CA SER A 597 -22.47 -13.86 22.24
C SER A 597 -21.39 -14.95 22.27
N LEU A 598 -21.82 -16.21 22.31
CA LEU A 598 -20.96 -17.39 22.33
C LEU A 598 -21.01 -18.20 21.02
N LEU A 599 -21.86 -17.80 20.05
CA LEU A 599 -22.01 -18.47 18.77
C LEU A 599 -22.18 -17.46 17.63
N PHE A 600 -21.29 -17.51 16.64
CA PHE A 600 -21.30 -16.65 15.45
C PHE A 600 -21.39 -17.49 14.18
N SER A 601 -22.05 -16.98 13.15
CA SER A 601 -22.20 -17.68 11.87
C SER A 601 -21.60 -16.86 10.75
N PHE A 602 -20.87 -17.52 9.87
CA PHE A 602 -20.17 -16.90 8.75
C PHE A 602 -20.47 -17.65 7.45
N SER A 603 -20.39 -16.93 6.34
CA SER A 603 -20.65 -17.48 5.02
C SER A 603 -19.45 -18.27 4.47
N SER A 604 -18.25 -18.03 5.00
CA SER A 604 -17.04 -18.78 4.66
C SER A 604 -16.06 -18.88 5.83
N LEU A 605 -15.13 -19.83 5.73
CA LEU A 605 -14.10 -20.06 6.74
C LEU A 605 -13.11 -18.89 6.79
N SER A 606 -12.83 -18.26 5.65
CA SER A 606 -11.92 -17.11 5.55
C SER A 606 -12.52 -15.85 6.19
N GLU A 607 -13.81 -15.61 5.98
CA GLU A 607 -14.55 -14.52 6.65
C GLU A 607 -14.58 -14.74 8.16
N ALA A 608 -14.87 -15.98 8.61
CA ALA A 608 -14.85 -16.33 10.02
C ALA A 608 -13.48 -16.06 10.66
N ARG A 609 -12.40 -16.47 9.99
CA ARG A 609 -11.03 -16.29 10.48
C ARG A 609 -10.66 -14.81 10.60
N GLU A 610 -10.96 -13.98 9.61
CA GLU A 610 -10.53 -12.57 9.65
C GLU A 610 -11.33 -11.74 10.67
N ILE A 611 -12.64 -11.97 10.77
CA ILE A 611 -13.49 -11.30 11.77
C ILE A 611 -13.07 -11.71 13.20
N LEU A 612 -12.78 -12.99 13.44
CA LEU A 612 -12.32 -13.47 14.75
C LEU A 612 -10.88 -13.01 15.07
N ARG A 613 -10.01 -12.87 14.07
CA ARG A 613 -8.65 -12.33 14.23
C ARG A 613 -8.68 -10.87 14.65
N LEU A 614 -9.52 -10.05 14.01
CA LEU A 614 -9.73 -8.64 14.35
C LEU A 614 -10.31 -8.49 15.76
N ARG A 615 -11.29 -9.32 16.11
CA ARG A 615 -11.85 -9.34 17.48
C ARG A 615 -10.81 -9.70 18.53
N HIS A 616 -9.99 -10.72 18.27
CA HIS A 616 -8.90 -11.09 19.17
C HIS A 616 -7.83 -9.99 19.29
N GLN A 617 -7.56 -9.20 18.24
CA GLN A 617 -6.69 -8.03 18.31
C GLN A 617 -7.29 -6.91 19.17
N VAL A 618 -8.59 -6.65 19.08
CA VAL A 618 -9.31 -5.69 19.94
C VAL A 618 -9.30 -6.14 21.40
N ASP A 619 -9.49 -7.43 21.66
CA ASP A 619 -9.41 -7.98 23.02
C ASP A 619 -7.98 -7.90 23.59
N ARG A 620 -6.94 -8.10 22.76
CA ARG A 620 -5.53 -7.91 23.15
C ARG A 620 -5.20 -6.45 23.46
N LEU A 621 -5.70 -5.50 22.66
CA LEU A 621 -5.51 -4.07 22.92
C LEU A 621 -6.25 -3.63 24.19
N THR A 622 -7.46 -4.14 24.41
CA THR A 622 -8.22 -3.92 25.64
C THR A 622 -7.49 -4.50 26.86
N ALA A 623 -6.85 -5.67 26.73
CA ALA A 623 -6.03 -6.28 27.77
C ALA A 623 -4.74 -5.48 28.06
N VAL A 624 -4.06 -4.96 27.04
CA VAL A 624 -2.88 -4.07 27.19
C VAL A 624 -3.27 -2.74 27.85
N MET A 625 -4.43 -2.19 27.47
CA MET A 625 -4.96 -0.95 28.05
C MET A 625 -5.38 -1.16 29.51
N ASN A 626 -5.99 -2.30 29.84
CA ASN A 626 -6.27 -2.68 31.23
C ASN A 626 -4.98 -2.95 32.04
N HIS A 627 -3.92 -3.48 31.42
CA HIS A 627 -2.58 -3.63 32.01
C HIS A 627 -1.93 -2.28 32.34
N LEU A 628 -2.04 -1.30 31.44
CA LEU A 628 -1.55 0.07 31.64
C LEU A 628 -2.36 0.83 32.70
N VAL A 629 -3.69 0.62 32.75
CA VAL A 629 -4.58 1.18 33.77
C VAL A 629 -4.33 0.53 35.14
N ALA A 630 -4.01 -0.76 35.19
CA ALA A 630 -3.62 -1.46 36.42
C ALA A 630 -2.22 -1.07 36.91
N ALA A 631 -1.25 -0.89 36.00
CA ALA A 631 0.12 -0.47 36.31
C ALA A 631 0.21 1.00 36.80
N THR A 632 -0.80 1.80 36.49
CA THR A 632 -0.94 3.19 36.98
C THR A 632 -1.75 3.31 38.27
N THR A 633 -2.36 2.22 38.76
CA THR A 633 -3.15 2.15 40.01
C THR A 633 -2.53 1.18 41.03
N ASP A 634 -1.22 1.25 41.21
CA ASP A 634 -0.43 0.33 42.06
C ASP A 634 -0.47 0.65 43.57
N THR A 635 -1.65 0.90 44.17
CA THR A 635 -1.72 1.20 45.63
C THR A 635 -2.83 0.56 46.46
N LEU A 636 -3.71 -0.32 45.94
CA LEU A 636 -4.66 -1.01 46.83
C LEU A 636 -4.82 -2.50 46.50
N PRO A 637 -4.72 -3.41 47.51
CA PRO A 637 -5.07 -4.80 47.32
C PRO A 637 -6.56 -4.91 46.98
N PRO A 638 -6.96 -5.88 46.16
CA PRO A 638 -8.35 -6.00 45.77
C PRO A 638 -9.14 -6.58 46.95
N HIS A 639 -9.68 -5.72 47.80
CA HIS A 639 -10.54 -6.14 48.91
C HIS A 639 -11.88 -6.66 48.38
N ALA A 640 -12.00 -7.98 48.32
CA ALA A 640 -13.22 -8.63 47.87
C ALA A 640 -13.65 -9.69 48.89
N ASN A 641 -14.74 -9.41 49.61
CA ASN A 641 -15.33 -10.35 50.58
C ASN A 641 -15.93 -11.61 49.92
N ALA A 642 -16.08 -11.58 48.60
CA ALA A 642 -16.48 -12.70 47.76
C ALA A 642 -15.59 -12.73 46.51
N PRO A 643 -15.44 -13.89 45.83
CA PRO A 643 -14.60 -13.99 44.64
C PRO A 643 -15.09 -13.02 43.55
N LYS A 644 -14.27 -12.05 43.19
CA LYS A 644 -14.56 -11.06 42.13
C LYS A 644 -13.63 -11.29 40.95
N LEU A 645 -14.18 -11.68 39.81
CA LEU A 645 -13.42 -11.79 38.57
C LEU A 645 -12.87 -10.41 38.20
N LEU A 646 -11.55 -10.29 38.12
CA LEU A 646 -10.86 -9.08 37.70
C LEU A 646 -10.60 -9.12 36.20
N ILE A 647 -10.10 -10.25 35.70
CA ILE A 647 -9.76 -10.44 34.29
C ILE A 647 -10.13 -11.85 33.87
N GLU A 648 -10.83 -11.96 32.76
CA GLU A 648 -11.19 -13.23 32.14
C GLU A 648 -10.11 -13.64 31.12
N ASN A 649 -9.71 -14.92 31.16
CA ASN A 649 -8.90 -15.60 30.14
C ASN A 649 -7.56 -14.91 29.74
N TYR A 650 -6.81 -14.43 30.72
CA TYR A 650 -5.43 -13.99 30.51
C TYR A 650 -4.50 -15.20 30.32
N LYS A 651 -4.09 -15.48 29.08
CA LYS A 651 -3.23 -16.61 28.70
C LYS A 651 -3.71 -17.97 29.26
N GLY A 652 -5.02 -18.22 29.25
CA GLY A 652 -5.62 -19.44 29.78
C GLY A 652 -5.89 -19.42 31.29
N PHE A 653 -5.84 -18.25 31.93
CA PHE A 653 -6.14 -18.06 33.36
C PHE A 653 -7.16 -16.93 33.60
N ASN A 654 -8.10 -17.17 34.50
CA ASN A 654 -8.97 -16.15 35.07
C ASN A 654 -8.31 -15.55 36.32
N LEU A 655 -8.19 -14.23 36.38
CA LEU A 655 -7.67 -13.53 37.56
C LEU A 655 -8.84 -13.09 38.44
N VAL A 656 -8.90 -13.61 39.66
CA VAL A 656 -10.01 -13.42 40.60
C VAL A 656 -9.47 -12.83 41.89
N ALA A 657 -10.03 -11.72 42.34
CA ALA A 657 -9.78 -11.18 43.66
C ALA A 657 -10.60 -11.92 44.71
N LEU A 658 -9.95 -12.35 45.79
CA LEU A 658 -10.63 -12.87 46.99
C LEU A 658 -9.80 -12.50 48.22
N GLY A 659 -10.42 -11.84 49.19
CA GLY A 659 -9.72 -11.33 50.37
C GLY A 659 -8.79 -10.18 50.03
N GLN A 660 -7.49 -10.34 50.27
CA GLN A 660 -6.44 -9.37 49.92
C GLN A 660 -5.54 -9.88 48.78
N GLU A 661 -5.96 -10.95 48.10
CA GLU A 661 -5.13 -11.66 47.14
C GLU A 661 -5.81 -11.76 45.77
N VAL A 662 -4.99 -11.93 44.74
CA VAL A 662 -5.41 -12.26 43.38
C VAL A 662 -5.05 -13.71 43.08
N PHE A 663 -6.05 -14.47 42.68
CA PHE A 663 -5.95 -15.85 42.27
C PHE A 663 -6.00 -15.94 40.74
N ALA A 664 -4.94 -16.46 40.13
CA ALA A 664 -4.93 -16.84 38.72
C ALA A 664 -5.36 -18.29 38.58
N VAL A 665 -6.60 -18.54 38.19
CA VAL A 665 -7.22 -19.85 38.05
C VAL A 665 -7.19 -20.29 36.59
N SER A 666 -6.62 -21.45 36.27
CA SER A 666 -6.60 -21.96 34.91
C SER A 666 -8.01 -22.21 34.41
N THR A 667 -8.33 -21.77 33.20
CA THR A 667 -9.65 -22.00 32.57
C THR A 667 -9.93 -23.49 32.32
N ALA A 668 -8.88 -24.31 32.24
CA ALA A 668 -8.97 -25.77 32.14
C ALA A 668 -9.28 -26.48 33.48
N ALA A 669 -9.34 -25.75 34.60
CA ALA A 669 -9.67 -26.33 35.90
C ALA A 669 -11.16 -26.66 36.05
N GLY A 670 -12.04 -26.12 35.19
CA GLY A 670 -13.48 -26.25 35.34
C GLY A 670 -14.06 -25.40 36.47
N PRO A 671 -15.34 -25.60 36.85
CA PRO A 671 -15.97 -24.86 37.96
C PRO A 671 -15.17 -25.07 39.25
N THR A 672 -14.66 -23.98 39.82
CA THR A 672 -13.74 -24.01 40.97
C THR A 672 -14.30 -23.22 42.14
N ASN A 673 -14.31 -23.80 43.35
CA ASN A 673 -14.68 -23.05 44.56
C ASN A 673 -13.45 -22.47 45.26
N LEU A 674 -13.17 -21.18 45.00
CA LEU A 674 -12.04 -20.47 45.61
C LEU A 674 -12.19 -20.19 47.12
N THR A 675 -13.38 -20.41 47.69
CA THR A 675 -13.59 -20.27 49.14
C THR A 675 -13.20 -21.54 49.91
N ASP A 676 -13.03 -22.68 49.21
CA ASP A 676 -12.58 -23.93 49.80
C ASP A 676 -11.03 -24.00 49.81
N GLN A 677 -10.44 -24.11 51.00
CA GLN A 677 -9.00 -24.21 51.18
C GLN A 677 -8.41 -25.51 50.63
N ALA A 678 -9.14 -26.63 50.72
CA ALA A 678 -8.67 -27.92 50.24
C ALA A 678 -8.57 -27.92 48.70
N GLU A 679 -9.58 -27.33 48.04
CA GLU A 679 -9.62 -27.20 46.59
C GLU A 679 -8.52 -26.27 46.06
N ARG A 680 -8.29 -25.13 46.73
CA ARG A 680 -7.18 -24.22 46.39
C ARG A 680 -5.81 -24.90 46.49
N THR A 681 -5.60 -25.69 47.53
CA THR A 681 -4.34 -26.40 47.74
C THR A 681 -4.10 -27.45 46.65
N ALA A 682 -5.16 -28.17 46.24
CA ALA A 682 -5.08 -29.16 45.16
C ALA A 682 -4.79 -28.51 43.79
N LEU A 683 -5.39 -27.34 43.52
CA LEU A 683 -5.17 -26.61 42.27
C LEU A 683 -3.79 -25.92 42.21
N GLN A 684 -3.27 -25.45 43.34
CA GLN A 684 -1.90 -24.94 43.43
C GLN A 684 -0.87 -26.06 43.21
N ALA A 685 -1.09 -27.24 43.81
CA ALA A 685 -0.21 -28.40 43.63
C ALA A 685 -0.16 -28.87 42.16
N SER A 686 -1.29 -28.78 41.45
CA SER A 686 -1.37 -29.10 40.01
C SER A 686 -0.98 -27.93 39.09
N LYS A 687 -0.46 -26.82 39.63
CA LYS A 687 -0.10 -25.59 38.90
C LYS A 687 -1.24 -24.99 38.07
N ARG A 688 -2.49 -25.26 38.47
CA ARG A 688 -3.71 -24.71 37.87
C ARG A 688 -4.25 -23.50 38.63
N LEU A 689 -3.61 -23.13 39.74
CA LEU A 689 -3.92 -21.94 40.53
C LEU A 689 -2.63 -21.26 40.98
N PHE A 690 -2.50 -19.95 40.77
CA PHE A 690 -1.44 -19.13 41.36
C PHE A 690 -2.04 -18.05 42.24
N THR A 691 -1.37 -17.73 43.34
CA THR A 691 -1.78 -16.67 44.27
C THR A 691 -0.76 -15.55 44.26
N ALA A 692 -1.23 -14.31 44.21
CA ALA A 692 -0.40 -13.12 44.16
C ALA A 692 -1.00 -11.98 45.02
N PRO A 693 -0.16 -11.11 45.60
CA PRO A 693 -0.62 -10.04 46.48
C PRO A 693 -1.34 -8.90 45.74
N ASN A 694 -1.12 -8.77 44.44
CA ASN A 694 -1.75 -7.76 43.60
C ASN A 694 -1.83 -8.23 42.14
N LEU A 695 -2.51 -7.44 41.32
CA LEU A 695 -2.79 -7.79 39.93
C LEU A 695 -1.52 -7.84 39.07
N SER A 696 -0.57 -6.93 39.29
CA SER A 696 0.74 -6.90 38.60
C SER A 696 1.58 -8.17 38.86
N ALA A 697 1.62 -8.62 40.12
CA ALA A 697 2.29 -9.85 40.51
C ALA A 697 1.56 -11.10 39.97
N ALA A 698 0.23 -11.07 39.87
CA ALA A 698 -0.55 -12.15 39.27
C ALA A 698 -0.24 -12.32 37.78
N PHE A 699 -0.16 -11.23 37.03
CA PHE A 699 0.26 -11.25 35.63
C PHE A 699 1.66 -11.84 35.46
N SER A 700 2.62 -11.36 36.27
CA SER A 700 3.99 -11.87 36.24
C SER A 700 4.06 -13.38 36.56
N ALA A 701 3.18 -13.87 37.45
CA ALA A 701 3.11 -15.29 37.78
C ALA A 701 2.58 -16.12 36.61
N VAL A 702 1.52 -15.67 35.94
CA VAL A 702 0.95 -16.34 34.75
C VAL A 702 1.93 -16.29 33.58
N ASP A 703 2.62 -15.18 33.37
CA ASP A 703 3.66 -15.07 32.35
C ASP A 703 4.79 -16.07 32.58
N ARG A 704 5.29 -16.18 33.82
CA ARG A 704 6.31 -17.18 34.14
C ARG A 704 5.82 -18.61 33.96
N ALA A 705 4.55 -18.88 34.25
CA ALA A 705 3.95 -20.20 34.12
C ALA A 705 3.75 -20.60 32.65
N THR A 706 3.34 -19.65 31.81
CA THR A 706 3.05 -19.88 30.38
C THR A 706 4.29 -19.80 29.49
N THR A 707 5.39 -19.20 29.97
CA THR A 707 6.67 -19.18 29.24
C THR A 707 7.49 -20.48 29.40
N LYS A 708 7.07 -21.41 30.28
CA LYS A 708 7.74 -22.71 30.53
C LYS A 708 6.98 -23.93 29.97
N LEU A 709 6.06 -23.73 29.02
CA LEU A 709 5.32 -24.78 28.31
C LEU A 709 5.66 -24.76 26.81
#